data_AF-A0A352AID6-F1
#
_entry.id   AF-A0A352AID6-F1
#
_cell.length_a   1.000
_cell.length_b   1.000
_cell.length_c   1.000
_cell.angle_alpha   90.00
_cell.angle_beta   90.00
_cell.angle_gamma   90.00
#
_symmetry.space_group_name_H-M   'P 1'
#
loop_
_entity.id
_entity.type
_entity.pdbx_description
1 polymer ?
#
loop_
_entity_poly.entity_id
_entity_poly.type
_entity_poly.pdbx_seq_one_letter_code
_entity_poly.pdbx_strand_id
1 'polypeptide(L)'
;DLAYVIFTSGSTGVPKGVAIDHRGAVNTILDINRRFNVSASDRVLAVSALNFDLSVYDIFGILAAGGSIVIPNEEADKDPAHWVQLMNAHRVTLWNTVPALMQMLLEYLSISPTIPAHLRLVLLSGDWIPLPLPGQMRQFWRDAEIMSLGGATEASIWSIYYPITTVDPNWKSIPYGQPLTNQTWHVLNEQWQPCPVWVPGQLYIGGIGLAQGYWRDEQKTASSFILHPITQERLYKTGDLGRYLPDGNIEFLGREDFQVKVNGYRIELGEIETVLEKHPAVKAAVVNAVGSDRHHQRLFGYIVPEPEQASLIFASHSFPLQVLAQRWSDLRAAGIAQSQQKPDIDLHAFSQFWQGIEHLSTLSMCRALTALGVFIHPQESHSLSELIQLVQIQPRYEKLIGQWLKVLVQAGWLQLIGSETFLCPEPLPQENLAQLWQQIEAYANWGGRSDILFQYFQRSVENHIALLRGLVDPLELFFPGGEWSTAESLYQFNPVSEYHHNISQQVLKAIATHHPSSQKLRILEIGAGTGGATAAILPVLPPQQTIYTYTDISAFFTSKAQEKFSDYDFIEYKLLDIDKNPLHQGYEPHHFDIIVANNVLHDARNLDVSLKYLRNLLAPGGLILMEEGTRNSRLQMISVGLIEGFSHYEDERMQVNLPLLSTEAWQRILCRNGFENFAAFPEAGASTEIFGHHVMVAQSPAQVEQFQPERLRDYLAAQLPNYMVPANYMLLDTLPLTANGKVNRQALPVFCATEPQSDRTFVLPRNPLETELAAIWMGVLGLKQISIYDNFFDVGGDSLFAVQLISQIQKKFHIDLPLRDFLEAATVADVAKYIDTVKWAMAAATASVQSGSYEEVEF
;
A
#
# COMPACT_ATOMS: atom_id res chain seq x y z
N ASP A 1 23.24 38.66 -27.91
CA ASP A 1 24.11 37.51 -27.57
C ASP A 1 23.51 36.69 -26.45
N LEU A 2 23.78 35.38 -26.45
CA LEU A 2 23.33 34.47 -25.40
C LEU A 2 24.03 34.79 -24.08
N ALA A 3 23.27 34.78 -22.99
CA ALA A 3 23.79 34.88 -21.63
C ALA A 3 24.10 33.49 -21.05
N TYR A 4 23.17 32.54 -21.21
CA TYR A 4 23.33 31.17 -20.70
C TYR A 4 22.48 30.16 -21.46
N VAL A 5 22.83 28.88 -21.29
CA VAL A 5 22.02 27.73 -21.67
C VAL A 5 21.85 26.84 -20.44
N ILE A 6 20.64 26.76 -19.90
CA ILE A 6 20.31 25.92 -18.74
C ILE A 6 19.49 24.72 -19.22
N PHE A 7 19.88 23.51 -18.82
CA PHE A 7 19.21 22.28 -19.20
C PHE A 7 18.06 21.94 -18.25
N THR A 8 16.94 21.51 -18.83
CA THR A 8 15.74 21.07 -18.12
C THR A 8 15.31 19.68 -18.62
N SER A 9 14.46 18.98 -17.87
CA SER A 9 13.94 17.65 -18.26
C SER A 9 13.14 17.72 -19.57
N GLY A 10 13.32 16.72 -20.42
CA GLY A 10 12.73 16.65 -21.76
C GLY A 10 11.70 15.54 -21.87
N SER A 11 10.59 15.79 -22.58
CA SER A 11 9.52 14.81 -22.79
C SER A 11 9.93 13.54 -23.55
N THR A 12 11.12 13.54 -24.17
CA THR A 12 11.71 12.42 -24.92
C THR A 12 12.86 11.72 -24.16
N GLY A 13 13.11 12.13 -22.92
CA GLY A 13 14.22 11.63 -22.09
C GLY A 13 15.62 12.15 -22.48
N VAL A 14 15.71 13.16 -23.34
CA VAL A 14 16.94 13.90 -23.61
C VAL A 14 16.80 15.30 -22.98
N PRO A 15 17.75 15.76 -22.16
CA PRO A 15 17.70 17.09 -21.55
C PRO A 15 17.58 18.20 -22.61
N LYS A 16 16.67 19.14 -22.40
CA LYS A 16 16.44 20.29 -23.31
C LYS A 16 17.15 21.53 -22.75
N GLY A 17 18.11 22.08 -23.51
CA GLY A 17 18.85 23.28 -23.13
C GLY A 17 18.10 24.55 -23.53
N VAL A 18 17.69 25.40 -22.58
CA VAL A 18 16.99 26.66 -22.85
C VAL A 18 18.00 27.78 -23.07
N ALA A 19 18.02 28.39 -24.26
CA ALA A 19 18.98 29.42 -24.64
C ALA A 19 18.42 30.82 -24.39
N ILE A 20 18.90 31.48 -23.33
CA ILE A 20 18.46 32.82 -22.90
C ILE A 20 19.48 33.86 -23.33
N ASP A 21 19.00 34.99 -23.86
CA ASP A 21 19.84 36.11 -24.23
C ASP A 21 20.06 37.10 -23.06
N HIS A 22 21.10 37.92 -23.16
CA HIS A 22 21.37 38.96 -22.16
C HIS A 22 20.19 39.91 -21.97
N ARG A 23 19.42 40.18 -23.02
CA ARG A 23 18.35 41.18 -22.99
C ARG A 23 17.19 40.71 -22.12
N GLY A 24 16.77 39.45 -22.24
CA GLY A 24 15.73 38.84 -21.43
C GLY A 24 16.15 38.71 -19.96
N ALA A 25 17.35 38.17 -19.71
CA ALA A 25 17.87 38.01 -18.34
C ALA A 25 18.01 39.35 -17.60
N VAL A 26 18.61 40.36 -18.25
CA VAL A 26 18.80 41.69 -17.64
C VAL A 26 17.47 42.41 -17.43
N ASN A 27 16.48 42.22 -18.32
CA ASN A 27 15.14 42.78 -18.11
C ASN A 27 14.52 42.29 -16.79
N THR A 28 14.52 40.98 -16.58
CA THR A 28 13.96 40.38 -15.35
C THR A 28 14.73 40.88 -14.12
N ILE A 29 16.06 40.81 -14.14
CA ILE A 29 16.92 41.26 -13.03
C ILE A 29 16.65 42.72 -12.65
N LEU A 30 16.68 43.63 -13.64
CA LEU A 30 16.51 45.07 -13.37
C LEU A 30 15.09 45.41 -12.93
N ASP A 31 14.08 44.64 -13.37
CA ASP A 31 12.70 44.84 -12.90
C ASP A 31 12.56 44.47 -11.42
N ILE A 32 13.03 43.28 -11.03
CA ILE A 32 12.99 42.81 -9.64
C ILE A 32 13.78 43.76 -8.72
N ASN A 33 14.99 44.17 -9.12
CA ASN A 33 15.80 45.10 -8.34
C ASN A 33 15.11 46.45 -8.10
N ARG A 34 14.52 47.04 -9.15
CA ARG A 34 13.79 48.31 -9.03
C ARG A 34 12.52 48.16 -8.21
N ARG A 35 11.77 47.06 -8.40
CA ARG A 35 10.49 46.82 -7.78
C ARG A 35 10.60 46.64 -6.27
N PHE A 36 11.64 45.95 -5.80
CA PHE A 36 11.84 45.64 -4.38
C PHE A 36 13.02 46.39 -3.75
N ASN A 37 13.43 47.48 -4.41
CA ASN A 37 14.48 48.39 -3.96
C ASN A 37 15.76 47.66 -3.51
N VAL A 38 16.23 46.71 -4.33
CA VAL A 38 17.45 45.95 -4.08
C VAL A 38 18.66 46.83 -4.37
N SER A 39 19.61 46.89 -3.44
CA SER A 39 20.75 47.80 -3.50
C SER A 39 22.02 47.19 -2.90
N ALA A 40 23.10 47.98 -2.82
CA ALA A 40 24.38 47.55 -2.26
C ALA A 40 24.34 47.17 -0.77
N SER A 41 23.26 47.51 -0.06
CA SER A 41 23.05 47.05 1.32
C SER A 41 22.54 45.61 1.41
N ASP A 42 22.09 45.02 0.30
CA ASP A 42 21.44 43.71 0.31
C ASP A 42 22.40 42.54 0.22
N ARG A 43 22.01 41.46 0.91
CA ARG A 43 22.79 40.24 1.04
C ARG A 43 21.87 39.05 0.83
N VAL A 44 22.13 38.25 -0.20
CA VAL A 44 21.34 37.04 -0.51
C VAL A 44 21.98 35.80 0.07
N LEU A 45 21.17 34.88 0.59
CA LEU A 45 21.58 33.51 0.84
C LEU A 45 21.36 32.68 -0.45
N ALA A 46 22.44 32.27 -1.12
CA ALA A 46 22.38 31.59 -2.41
C ALA A 46 22.47 30.07 -2.26
N VAL A 47 21.32 29.44 -2.04
CA VAL A 47 21.18 27.96 -1.90
C VAL A 47 20.73 27.31 -3.21
N SER A 48 20.38 28.11 -4.22
CA SER A 48 19.92 27.62 -5.52
C SER A 48 21.06 26.97 -6.30
N ALA A 49 20.85 25.73 -6.77
CA ALA A 49 21.82 25.04 -7.61
C ALA A 49 22.10 25.81 -8.92
N LEU A 50 23.37 25.82 -9.37
CA LEU A 50 23.80 26.55 -10.58
C LEU A 50 23.16 26.04 -11.88
N ASN A 51 22.65 24.81 -11.88
CA ASN A 51 21.90 24.22 -12.99
C ASN A 51 20.40 24.56 -12.96
N PHE A 52 19.95 25.36 -11.99
CA PHE A 52 18.60 25.89 -11.89
C PHE A 52 18.60 27.40 -12.12
N ASP A 53 17.64 27.90 -12.89
CA ASP A 53 17.61 29.29 -13.33
C ASP A 53 17.40 30.33 -12.21
N LEU A 54 16.88 29.92 -11.05
CA LEU A 54 16.82 30.78 -9.85
C LEU A 54 18.21 31.30 -9.44
N SER A 55 19.27 30.50 -9.63
CA SER A 55 20.64 30.90 -9.30
C SER A 55 21.11 32.11 -10.12
N VAL A 56 20.53 32.35 -11.30
CA VAL A 56 20.87 33.50 -12.15
C VAL A 56 20.55 34.80 -11.44
N TYR A 57 19.44 34.89 -10.70
CA TYR A 57 19.11 36.08 -9.93
C TYR A 57 19.99 36.23 -8.68
N ASP A 58 20.25 35.13 -7.96
CA ASP A 58 21.10 35.15 -6.77
C ASP A 58 22.49 35.72 -7.10
N ILE A 59 23.04 35.34 -8.24
CA ILE A 59 24.35 35.78 -8.70
C ILE A 59 24.25 37.16 -9.35
N PHE A 60 23.60 37.24 -10.51
CA PHE A 60 23.68 38.44 -11.34
C PHE A 60 22.73 39.54 -10.89
N GLY A 61 21.61 39.18 -10.25
CA GLY A 61 20.67 40.16 -9.71
C GLY A 61 21.28 40.99 -8.59
N ILE A 62 21.91 40.32 -7.64
CA ILE A 62 22.53 40.95 -6.48
C ILE A 62 23.80 41.71 -6.85
N LEU A 63 24.66 41.13 -7.69
CA LEU A 63 25.88 41.81 -8.14
C LEU A 63 25.55 43.06 -8.98
N ALA A 64 24.49 43.04 -9.79
CA ALA A 64 24.05 44.21 -10.55
C ALA A 64 23.54 45.36 -9.64
N ALA A 65 23.06 45.05 -8.43
CA ALA A 65 22.66 46.04 -7.43
C ALA A 65 23.82 46.52 -6.54
N GLY A 66 25.01 45.94 -6.68
CA GLY A 66 26.17 46.17 -5.81
C GLY A 66 26.09 45.45 -4.46
N GLY A 67 25.17 44.49 -4.30
CA GLY A 67 24.97 43.72 -3.09
C GLY A 67 26.01 42.61 -2.90
N SER A 68 25.80 41.72 -1.93
CA SER A 68 26.70 40.60 -1.63
C SER A 68 25.98 39.25 -1.65
N ILE A 69 26.71 38.21 -2.05
CA ILE A 69 26.23 36.83 -2.08
C ILE A 69 26.82 36.09 -0.88
N VAL A 70 25.98 35.43 -0.10
CA VAL A 70 26.36 34.51 0.98
C VAL A 70 26.14 33.10 0.46
N ILE A 71 27.24 32.39 0.20
CA ILE A 71 27.24 31.05 -0.41
C ILE A 71 27.47 30.03 0.73
N PRO A 72 26.55 29.06 0.95
CA PRO A 72 26.79 27.94 1.84
C PRO A 72 27.91 27.03 1.33
N ASN A 73 28.51 26.24 2.22
CA ASN A 73 29.45 25.20 1.79
C ASN A 73 28.68 24.03 1.15
N GLU A 74 29.20 23.43 0.05
CA GLU A 74 28.53 22.34 -0.69
C GLU A 74 28.09 21.15 0.20
N GLU A 75 28.85 20.85 1.27
CA GLU A 75 28.53 19.77 2.22
C GLU A 75 27.34 20.09 3.16
N ALA A 76 26.89 21.35 3.21
CA ALA A 76 25.85 21.87 4.11
C ALA A 76 24.69 22.60 3.38
N ASP A 77 24.55 22.38 2.07
CA ASP A 77 23.56 23.06 1.22
C ASP A 77 22.10 22.81 1.64
N LYS A 78 21.82 21.81 2.49
CA LYS A 78 20.48 21.50 3.03
C LYS A 78 20.42 21.46 4.55
N ASP A 79 21.22 22.30 5.22
CA ASP A 79 21.23 22.41 6.68
C ASP A 79 20.68 23.77 7.16
N PRO A 80 19.45 23.82 7.70
CA PRO A 80 18.86 25.02 8.27
C PRO A 80 19.65 25.64 9.42
N ALA A 81 20.36 24.83 10.22
CA ALA A 81 21.17 25.36 11.30
C ALA A 81 22.33 26.20 10.74
N HIS A 82 22.99 25.66 9.72
CA HIS A 82 24.03 26.37 8.99
C HIS A 82 23.50 27.63 8.28
N TRP A 83 22.32 27.56 7.66
CA TRP A 83 21.68 28.74 7.07
C TRP A 83 21.44 29.83 8.10
N VAL A 84 20.86 29.50 9.26
CA VAL A 84 20.63 30.47 10.35
C VAL A 84 21.94 31.09 10.83
N GLN A 85 23.01 30.30 10.95
CA GLN A 85 24.34 30.80 11.31
C GLN A 85 24.84 31.82 10.28
N LEU A 86 24.79 31.49 8.99
CA LEU A 86 25.21 32.38 7.91
C LEU A 86 24.34 33.64 7.84
N MET A 87 23.02 33.49 7.96
CA MET A 87 22.08 34.60 7.93
C MET A 87 22.36 35.60 9.05
N ASN A 88 22.69 35.12 10.25
CA ASN A 88 23.07 35.97 11.38
C ASN A 88 24.46 36.59 11.20
N ALA A 89 25.47 35.78 10.88
CA ALA A 89 26.86 36.22 10.74
C ALA A 89 27.01 37.30 9.65
N HIS A 90 26.31 37.10 8.53
CA HIS A 90 26.39 37.98 7.37
C HIS A 90 25.21 38.95 7.26
N ARG A 91 24.25 38.94 8.20
CA ARG A 91 23.03 39.78 8.16
C ARG A 91 22.32 39.70 6.81
N VAL A 92 21.93 38.49 6.41
CA VAL A 92 21.18 38.25 5.17
C VAL A 92 19.89 39.06 5.18
N THR A 93 19.62 39.76 4.08
CA THR A 93 18.44 40.64 3.91
C THR A 93 17.43 40.10 2.90
N LEU A 94 17.90 39.28 1.96
CA LEU A 94 17.10 38.73 0.87
C LEU A 94 17.24 37.22 0.85
N TRP A 95 16.14 36.49 0.67
CA TRP A 95 16.21 35.08 0.33
C TRP A 95 15.29 34.74 -0.85
N ASN A 96 15.92 34.28 -1.92
CA ASN A 96 15.25 33.71 -3.09
C ASN A 96 15.29 32.19 -2.96
N THR A 97 14.12 31.55 -2.89
CA THR A 97 14.04 30.14 -2.58
C THR A 97 12.73 29.51 -3.04
N VAL A 98 12.68 28.18 -2.97
CA VAL A 98 11.47 27.39 -3.17
C VAL A 98 10.71 27.20 -1.86
N PRO A 99 9.37 27.04 -1.89
CA PRO A 99 8.55 26.84 -0.69
C PRO A 99 9.06 25.76 0.26
N ALA A 100 9.56 24.63 -0.26
CA ALA A 100 10.04 23.51 0.55
C ALA A 100 11.26 23.89 1.42
N LEU A 101 12.25 24.61 0.88
CA LEU A 101 13.42 25.05 1.66
C LEU A 101 13.05 26.13 2.68
N MET A 102 12.07 26.98 2.37
CA MET A 102 11.52 27.93 3.34
C MET A 102 10.83 27.19 4.50
N GLN A 103 9.99 26.19 4.22
CA GLN A 103 9.36 25.36 5.24
C GLN A 103 10.40 24.69 6.13
N MET A 104 11.44 24.11 5.53
CA MET A 104 12.57 23.53 6.25
C MET A 104 13.24 24.53 7.21
N LEU A 105 13.43 25.79 6.79
CA LEU A 105 13.93 26.83 7.70
C LEU A 105 12.93 27.15 8.82
N LEU A 106 11.64 27.33 8.50
CA LEU A 106 10.62 27.72 9.49
C LEU A 106 10.41 26.66 10.57
N GLU A 107 10.46 25.38 10.19
CA GLU A 107 10.42 24.27 11.13
C GLU A 107 11.61 24.31 12.09
N TYR A 108 12.82 24.53 11.58
CA TYR A 108 14.00 24.73 12.41
C TYR A 108 13.87 25.97 13.32
N LEU A 109 13.38 27.10 12.80
CA LEU A 109 13.20 28.33 13.58
C LEU A 109 12.15 28.21 14.69
N SER A 110 11.18 27.32 14.55
CA SER A 110 10.17 27.07 15.60
C SER A 110 10.78 26.54 16.91
N ILE A 111 11.97 25.94 16.83
CA ILE A 111 12.71 25.37 17.96
C ILE A 111 14.07 26.02 18.19
N SER A 112 14.54 26.84 17.24
CA SER A 112 15.84 27.52 17.34
C SER A 112 15.81 28.66 18.36
N PRO A 113 16.85 28.80 19.20
CA PRO A 113 16.97 29.94 20.12
C PRO A 113 17.31 31.25 19.40
N THR A 114 17.71 31.20 18.12
CA THR A 114 18.17 32.37 17.36
C THR A 114 17.36 32.53 16.07
N ILE A 115 16.72 33.69 15.92
CA ILE A 115 15.96 34.05 14.72
C ILE A 115 16.76 35.08 13.92
N PRO A 116 17.04 34.84 12.63
CA PRO A 116 17.69 35.84 11.77
C PRO A 116 16.87 37.13 11.67
N ALA A 117 17.38 38.23 12.24
CA ALA A 117 16.59 39.45 12.39
C ALA A 117 16.53 40.36 11.14
N HIS A 118 17.36 40.11 10.14
CA HIS A 118 17.62 41.08 9.05
C HIS A 118 16.89 40.80 7.74
N LEU A 119 16.18 39.67 7.63
CA LEU A 119 15.47 39.30 6.42
C LEU A 119 14.33 40.29 6.15
N ARG A 120 14.44 41.06 5.05
CA ARG A 120 13.45 42.05 4.64
C ARG A 120 12.64 41.64 3.41
N LEU A 121 13.17 40.75 2.58
CA LEU A 121 12.57 40.35 1.32
C LEU A 121 12.71 38.84 1.12
N VAL A 122 11.58 38.18 0.86
CA VAL A 122 11.55 36.76 0.48
C VAL A 122 10.88 36.61 -0.87
N LEU A 123 11.60 35.99 -1.79
CA LEU A 123 11.15 35.67 -3.13
C LEU A 123 10.86 34.16 -3.20
N LEU A 124 9.59 33.78 -3.21
CA LEU A 124 9.14 32.39 -3.29
C LEU A 124 8.80 32.04 -4.73
N SER A 125 9.44 31.01 -5.28
CA SER A 125 9.19 30.57 -6.66
C SER A 125 9.53 29.10 -6.89
N GLY A 126 9.45 28.63 -8.13
CA GLY A 126 9.85 27.27 -8.52
C GLY A 126 8.80 26.20 -8.22
N ASP A 127 7.92 26.39 -7.23
CA ASP A 127 6.85 25.46 -6.89
C ASP A 127 5.55 26.14 -6.42
N TRP A 128 4.51 25.35 -6.22
CA TRP A 128 3.24 25.76 -5.61
C TRP A 128 3.48 26.29 -4.19
N ILE A 129 2.91 27.46 -3.88
CA ILE A 129 3.06 28.10 -2.57
C ILE A 129 1.83 27.78 -1.69
N PRO A 130 2.02 27.09 -0.55
CA PRO A 130 0.95 26.80 0.39
C PRO A 130 0.33 28.06 0.99
N LEU A 131 -0.99 28.07 1.15
CA LEU A 131 -1.70 29.18 1.81
C LEU A 131 -1.21 29.47 3.24
N PRO A 132 -0.86 28.47 4.09
CA PRO A 132 -0.37 28.74 5.44
C PRO A 132 1.04 29.33 5.48
N LEU A 133 1.87 29.09 4.45
CA LEU A 133 3.30 29.39 4.48
C LEU A 133 3.60 30.88 4.71
N PRO A 134 2.98 31.85 4.00
CA PRO A 134 3.16 33.27 4.29
C PRO A 134 2.79 33.65 5.72
N GLY A 135 1.75 33.03 6.28
CA GLY A 135 1.33 33.25 7.67
C GLY A 135 2.39 32.78 8.68
N GLN A 136 2.98 31.62 8.45
CA GLN A 136 4.08 31.07 9.26
C GLN A 136 5.33 31.96 9.18
N MET A 137 5.72 32.41 7.99
CA MET A 137 6.86 33.32 7.82
C MET A 137 6.70 34.63 8.60
N ARG A 138 5.48 35.20 8.60
CA ARG A 138 5.16 36.44 9.32
C ARG A 138 5.24 36.30 10.84
N GLN A 139 5.28 35.08 11.38
CA GLN A 139 5.53 34.86 12.81
C GLN A 139 6.98 35.22 13.18
N PHE A 140 7.92 35.00 12.27
CA PHE A 140 9.36 35.27 12.48
C PHE A 140 9.79 36.62 11.88
N TRP A 141 9.26 36.96 10.70
CA TRP A 141 9.60 38.17 9.97
C TRP A 141 8.35 38.98 9.64
N ARG A 142 7.82 39.68 10.66
CA ARG A 142 6.56 40.44 10.56
C ARG A 142 6.57 41.48 9.44
N ASP A 143 7.69 42.18 9.30
CA ASP A 143 7.86 43.30 8.37
C ASP A 143 8.50 42.89 7.03
N ALA A 144 8.80 41.60 6.83
CA ALA A 144 9.34 41.14 5.57
C ALA A 144 8.30 41.21 4.45
N GLU A 145 8.76 41.70 3.30
CA GLU A 145 8.07 41.61 2.04
C GLU A 145 8.13 40.17 1.52
N ILE A 146 6.97 39.56 1.28
CA ILE A 146 6.87 38.19 0.77
C ILE A 146 6.26 38.24 -0.62
N MET A 147 7.00 37.75 -1.60
CA MET A 147 6.64 37.81 -3.01
C MET A 147 6.51 36.41 -3.57
N SER A 148 5.39 36.14 -4.23
CA SER A 148 5.25 35.01 -5.14
C SER A 148 5.81 35.42 -6.50
N LEU A 149 6.74 34.64 -7.04
CA LEU A 149 7.28 34.80 -8.38
C LEU A 149 7.04 33.51 -9.17
N GLY A 150 6.61 33.68 -10.42
CA GLY A 150 6.32 32.57 -11.32
C GLY A 150 6.95 32.77 -12.68
N GLY A 151 6.97 31.70 -13.46
CA GLY A 151 7.53 31.71 -14.81
C GLY A 151 7.91 30.33 -15.28
N ALA A 152 8.56 30.32 -16.44
CA ALA A 152 9.22 29.15 -16.99
C ALA A 152 10.66 29.55 -17.32
N THR A 153 11.57 28.59 -17.33
CA THR A 153 12.95 28.80 -17.77
C THR A 153 12.99 29.38 -19.17
N GLU A 154 12.04 28.99 -20.03
CA GLU A 154 11.83 29.54 -21.37
C GLU A 154 11.48 31.04 -21.43
N ALA A 155 11.25 31.68 -20.28
CA ALA A 155 10.89 33.09 -20.13
C ALA A 155 11.78 33.86 -19.11
N SER A 156 13.06 33.50 -18.99
CA SER A 156 14.08 34.22 -18.20
C SER A 156 13.78 34.32 -16.70
N ILE A 157 13.90 33.18 -15.98
CA ILE A 157 13.72 33.03 -14.53
C ILE A 157 12.26 33.22 -14.09
N TRP A 158 11.78 34.46 -14.15
CA TRP A 158 10.43 34.86 -13.78
C TRP A 158 9.84 35.78 -14.83
N SER A 159 8.52 35.69 -14.98
CA SER A 159 7.75 36.50 -15.92
C SER A 159 6.45 37.04 -15.32
N ILE A 160 6.09 36.60 -14.11
CA ILE A 160 4.89 37.01 -13.38
C ILE A 160 5.18 37.08 -11.88
N TYR A 161 4.49 37.97 -11.16
CA TYR A 161 4.66 38.15 -9.72
C TYR A 161 3.36 38.52 -9.00
N TYR A 162 3.26 38.13 -7.73
CA TYR A 162 2.17 38.50 -6.83
C TYR A 162 2.69 38.90 -5.45
N PRO A 163 2.48 40.16 -5.00
CA PRO A 163 2.78 40.57 -3.63
C PRO A 163 1.82 39.93 -2.63
N ILE A 164 2.34 39.13 -1.70
CA ILE A 164 1.50 38.39 -0.75
C ILE A 164 1.20 39.26 0.47
N THR A 165 0.24 40.18 0.34
CA THR A 165 -0.24 41.02 1.46
C THR A 165 -1.34 40.34 2.26
N THR A 166 -2.22 39.59 1.58
CA THR A 166 -3.37 38.89 2.16
C THR A 166 -3.52 37.52 1.52
N VAL A 167 -4.00 36.55 2.28
CA VAL A 167 -4.28 35.18 1.79
C VAL A 167 -5.77 34.92 1.95
N ASP A 168 -6.46 34.62 0.84
CA ASP A 168 -7.84 34.15 0.89
C ASP A 168 -7.84 32.64 1.20
N PRO A 169 -8.51 32.18 2.26
CA PRO A 169 -8.57 30.76 2.61
C PRO A 169 -9.29 29.90 1.56
N ASN A 170 -10.06 30.49 0.64
CA ASN A 170 -10.76 29.77 -0.42
C ASN A 170 -9.90 29.55 -1.67
N TRP A 171 -8.71 30.14 -1.74
CA TRP A 171 -7.81 29.91 -2.87
C TRP A 171 -7.32 28.46 -2.91
N LYS A 172 -7.03 27.97 -4.10
CA LYS A 172 -6.32 26.68 -4.22
C LYS A 172 -4.81 26.82 -4.07
N SER A 173 -4.26 28.02 -4.29
CA SER A 173 -2.84 28.38 -4.14
C SER A 173 -2.74 29.89 -4.01
N ILE A 174 -1.59 30.39 -3.56
CA ILE A 174 -1.24 31.79 -3.82
C ILE A 174 -1.25 32.06 -5.35
N PRO A 175 -1.94 33.12 -5.84
CA PRO A 175 -1.96 33.48 -7.24
C PRO A 175 -0.56 33.74 -7.83
N TYR A 176 -0.43 33.57 -9.14
CA TYR A 176 0.81 33.90 -9.86
C TYR A 176 0.92 35.40 -10.11
N GLY A 177 -0.23 36.09 -10.22
CA GLY A 177 -0.32 37.55 -10.16
C GLY A 177 -0.28 38.25 -11.52
N GLN A 178 0.57 39.28 -11.65
CA GLN A 178 0.67 40.17 -12.81
C GLN A 178 2.00 40.01 -13.54
N PRO A 179 2.05 40.21 -14.87
CA PRO A 179 3.29 40.14 -15.63
C PRO A 179 4.38 41.12 -15.13
N LEU A 180 5.63 40.71 -15.27
CA LEU A 180 6.78 41.60 -15.07
C LEU A 180 6.91 42.63 -16.20
N THR A 181 7.70 43.68 -15.96
CA THR A 181 7.91 44.76 -16.94
C THR A 181 8.42 44.19 -18.27
N ASN A 182 7.83 44.64 -19.38
CA ASN A 182 8.13 44.20 -20.76
C ASN A 182 7.85 42.71 -21.05
N GLN A 183 7.11 42.03 -20.18
CA GLN A 183 6.64 40.66 -20.36
C GLN A 183 5.11 40.66 -20.39
N THR A 184 4.53 39.67 -21.06
CA THR A 184 3.07 39.53 -21.22
C THR A 184 2.64 38.12 -20.84
N TRP A 185 1.42 38.01 -20.31
CA TRP A 185 0.76 36.73 -20.08
C TRP A 185 -0.63 36.75 -20.70
N HIS A 186 -0.98 35.67 -21.37
CA HIS A 186 -2.28 35.48 -21.99
C HIS A 186 -2.94 34.21 -21.47
N VAL A 187 -4.19 34.32 -21.05
CA VAL A 187 -5.08 33.17 -20.86
C VAL A 187 -5.93 33.05 -22.12
N LEU A 188 -5.66 32.07 -22.98
CA LEU A 188 -6.30 31.93 -24.29
C LEU A 188 -7.21 30.69 -24.36
N ASN A 189 -8.32 30.82 -25.08
CA ASN A 189 -9.16 29.71 -25.49
C ASN A 189 -8.65 29.03 -26.77
N GLU A 190 -9.32 27.96 -27.21
CA GLU A 190 -8.98 27.21 -28.43
C GLU A 190 -9.04 28.06 -29.72
N GLN A 191 -9.76 29.19 -29.69
CA GLN A 191 -9.86 30.14 -30.80
C GLN A 191 -8.83 31.27 -30.73
N TRP A 192 -7.82 31.18 -29.84
CA TRP A 192 -6.77 32.19 -29.64
C TRP A 192 -7.31 33.55 -29.19
N GLN A 193 -8.42 33.55 -28.44
CA GLN A 193 -8.99 34.75 -27.84
C GLN A 193 -8.76 34.76 -26.33
N PRO A 194 -8.55 35.94 -25.71
CA PRO A 194 -8.46 36.05 -24.26
C PRO A 194 -9.72 35.50 -23.56
N CYS A 195 -9.52 34.64 -22.57
CA CYS A 195 -10.62 34.13 -21.73
C CYS A 195 -11.18 35.24 -20.82
N PRO A 196 -12.51 35.29 -20.61
CA PRO A 196 -13.11 36.15 -19.59
C PRO A 196 -12.62 35.83 -18.16
N VAL A 197 -12.86 36.76 -17.23
CA VAL A 197 -12.62 36.55 -15.80
C VAL A 197 -13.34 35.26 -15.32
N TRP A 198 -12.65 34.48 -14.49
CA TRP A 198 -13.05 33.17 -13.97
C TRP A 198 -13.09 32.00 -14.97
N VAL A 199 -12.93 32.26 -16.28
CA VAL A 199 -12.96 31.21 -17.30
C VAL A 199 -11.56 30.63 -17.49
N PRO A 200 -11.37 29.31 -17.31
CA PRO A 200 -10.09 28.66 -17.57
C PRO A 200 -9.66 28.76 -19.04
N GLY A 201 -8.36 28.86 -19.26
CA GLY A 201 -7.73 28.74 -20.58
C GLY A 201 -6.27 28.35 -20.46
N GLN A 202 -5.63 28.13 -21.60
CA GLN A 202 -4.20 27.81 -21.66
C GLN A 202 -3.37 29.08 -21.45
N LEU A 203 -2.28 28.94 -20.69
CA LEU A 203 -1.36 30.02 -20.39
C LEU A 203 -0.26 30.13 -21.44
N TYR A 204 -0.02 31.35 -21.88
CA TYR A 204 1.03 31.72 -22.82
C TYR A 204 1.83 32.90 -22.29
N ILE A 205 3.15 32.86 -22.47
CA ILE A 205 4.06 33.94 -22.05
C ILE A 205 4.57 34.65 -23.31
N GLY A 206 4.60 35.97 -23.29
CA GLY A 206 5.16 36.80 -24.35
C GLY A 206 6.14 37.85 -23.83
N GLY A 207 6.66 38.65 -24.76
CA GLY A 207 7.55 39.77 -24.45
C GLY A 207 9.04 39.43 -24.43
N ILE A 208 9.82 40.34 -23.85
CA ILE A 208 11.29 40.38 -23.99
C ILE A 208 12.01 39.25 -23.24
N GLY A 209 11.35 38.62 -22.27
CA GLY A 209 11.92 37.56 -21.44
C GLY A 209 12.02 36.20 -22.15
N LEU A 210 11.39 36.05 -23.32
CA LEU A 210 11.37 34.77 -24.02
C LEU A 210 12.76 34.34 -24.50
N ALA A 211 13.07 33.06 -24.29
CA ALA A 211 14.26 32.42 -24.82
C ALA A 211 14.31 32.49 -26.36
N GLN A 212 15.52 32.46 -26.91
CA GLN A 212 15.70 32.30 -28.35
C GLN A 212 15.12 30.95 -28.83
N GLY A 213 15.18 29.94 -27.97
CA GLY A 213 14.65 28.61 -28.22
C GLY A 213 15.39 27.57 -27.39
N TYR A 214 15.29 26.33 -27.84
CA TYR A 214 16.07 25.21 -27.32
C TYR A 214 17.37 25.05 -28.11
N TRP A 215 18.48 24.87 -27.40
CA TRP A 215 19.83 24.77 -27.94
C TRP A 215 19.94 23.57 -28.88
N ARG A 216 20.18 23.86 -30.16
CA ARG A 216 20.30 22.85 -31.25
C ARG A 216 19.06 21.97 -31.43
N ASP A 217 17.88 22.45 -31.07
CA ASP A 217 16.60 21.76 -31.29
C ASP A 217 15.57 22.72 -31.92
N GLU A 218 15.71 22.91 -33.23
CA GLU A 218 14.85 23.82 -34.01
C GLU A 218 13.40 23.33 -34.07
N GLN A 219 13.19 22.01 -34.14
CA GLN A 219 11.86 21.43 -34.21
C GLN A 219 11.09 21.67 -32.91
N LYS A 220 11.70 21.38 -31.75
CA LYS A 220 11.08 21.67 -30.46
C LYS A 220 10.88 23.17 -30.28
N THR A 221 11.86 23.98 -30.69
CA THR A 221 11.77 25.45 -30.64
C THR A 221 10.53 25.94 -31.38
N ALA A 222 10.32 25.51 -32.63
CA ALA A 222 9.16 25.90 -33.43
C ALA A 222 7.83 25.42 -32.84
N SER A 223 7.82 24.28 -32.13
CA SER A 223 6.62 23.74 -31.49
C SER A 223 6.25 24.43 -30.17
N SER A 224 7.23 24.99 -29.46
CA SER A 224 7.05 25.60 -28.13
C SER A 224 7.00 27.13 -28.18
N PHE A 225 7.73 27.75 -29.10
CA PHE A 225 7.77 29.18 -29.32
C PHE A 225 7.09 29.51 -30.63
N ILE A 226 5.83 29.90 -30.54
CA ILE A 226 4.91 30.07 -31.65
C ILE A 226 4.63 31.55 -31.90
N LEU A 227 4.02 31.86 -33.05
CA LEU A 227 3.46 33.19 -33.30
C LEU A 227 1.95 33.14 -33.04
N HIS A 228 1.46 34.10 -32.26
CA HIS A 228 0.03 34.29 -32.06
C HIS A 228 -0.64 34.49 -33.43
N PRO A 229 -1.66 33.70 -33.81
CA PRO A 229 -2.19 33.72 -35.19
C PRO A 229 -2.66 35.09 -35.67
N ILE A 230 -3.24 35.89 -34.76
CA ILE A 230 -3.77 37.23 -35.07
C ILE A 230 -2.73 38.34 -34.87
N THR A 231 -2.16 38.50 -33.67
CA THR A 231 -1.24 39.62 -33.36
C THR A 231 0.17 39.43 -33.89
N GLN A 232 0.54 38.21 -34.31
CA GLN A 232 1.90 37.82 -34.70
C GLN A 232 2.93 38.04 -33.57
N GLU A 233 2.47 38.16 -32.33
CA GLU A 233 3.34 38.19 -31.15
C GLU A 233 3.99 36.81 -30.96
N ARG A 234 5.28 36.79 -30.63
CA ARG A 234 5.97 35.54 -30.28
C ARG A 234 5.59 35.14 -28.86
N LEU A 235 5.06 33.93 -28.72
CA LEU A 235 4.57 33.37 -27.46
C LEU A 235 5.25 32.04 -27.15
N TYR A 236 5.52 31.79 -25.88
CA TYR A 236 5.87 30.49 -25.35
C TYR A 236 4.63 29.77 -24.82
N LYS A 237 4.43 28.53 -25.25
CA LYS A 237 3.36 27.65 -24.78
C LYS A 237 3.79 26.92 -23.51
N THR A 238 3.18 27.24 -22.37
CA THR A 238 3.65 26.72 -21.05
C THR A 238 3.17 25.30 -20.74
N GLY A 239 2.05 24.88 -21.35
CA GLY A 239 1.35 23.65 -21.01
C GLY A 239 0.52 23.73 -19.72
N ASP A 240 0.37 24.94 -19.18
CA ASP A 240 -0.36 25.19 -17.95
C ASP A 240 -1.76 25.77 -18.23
N LEU A 241 -2.68 25.51 -17.30
CA LEU A 241 -4.01 26.09 -17.28
C LEU A 241 -4.10 27.17 -16.21
N GLY A 242 -4.80 28.25 -16.53
CA GLY A 242 -5.07 29.33 -15.58
C GLY A 242 -6.30 30.12 -15.95
N ARG A 243 -6.61 31.14 -15.13
CA ARG A 243 -7.72 32.06 -15.36
C ARG A 243 -7.42 33.44 -14.80
N TYR A 244 -8.03 34.47 -15.39
CA TYR A 244 -8.01 35.81 -14.83
C TYR A 244 -8.94 35.91 -13.62
N LEU A 245 -8.47 36.57 -12.58
CA LEU A 245 -9.24 37.01 -11.42
C LEU A 245 -9.81 38.42 -11.67
N PRO A 246 -10.83 38.87 -10.91
CA PRO A 246 -11.46 40.18 -11.11
C PRO A 246 -10.52 41.38 -10.98
N ASP A 247 -9.44 41.23 -10.23
CA ASP A 247 -8.38 42.22 -10.04
C ASP A 247 -7.29 42.16 -11.14
N GLY A 248 -7.49 41.30 -12.15
CA GLY A 248 -6.59 41.08 -13.27
C GLY A 248 -5.45 40.09 -12.97
N ASN A 249 -5.32 39.59 -11.73
CA ASN A 249 -4.29 38.61 -11.40
C ASN A 249 -4.59 37.27 -12.08
N ILE A 250 -3.55 36.48 -12.34
CA ILE A 250 -3.70 35.13 -12.89
C ILE A 250 -3.64 34.11 -11.76
N GLU A 251 -4.67 33.27 -11.69
CA GLU A 251 -4.69 32.05 -10.87
C GLU A 251 -4.28 30.84 -11.71
N PHE A 252 -3.37 30.03 -11.16
CA PHE A 252 -2.89 28.80 -11.77
C PHE A 252 -3.80 27.62 -11.38
N LEU A 253 -4.21 26.80 -12.35
CA LEU A 253 -5.17 25.70 -12.15
C LEU A 253 -4.55 24.31 -12.29
N GLY A 254 -3.31 24.19 -12.79
CA GLY A 254 -2.64 22.90 -13.02
C GLY A 254 -2.01 22.81 -14.41
N ARG A 255 -1.53 21.60 -14.75
CA ARG A 255 -0.99 21.27 -16.07
C ARG A 255 -2.00 20.51 -16.91
N GLU A 256 -1.86 20.62 -18.23
CA GLU A 256 -2.60 19.81 -19.22
C GLU A 256 -1.96 18.43 -19.46
N ASP A 257 -0.68 18.26 -19.12
CA ASP A 257 0.13 17.04 -19.34
C ASP A 257 0.45 16.24 -18.05
N PHE A 258 1.21 15.14 -18.16
CA PHE A 258 1.60 14.25 -17.05
C PHE A 258 2.87 14.68 -16.31
N GLN A 259 3.34 15.90 -16.53
CA GLN A 259 4.53 16.39 -15.86
C GLN A 259 4.24 16.69 -14.39
N VAL A 260 5.07 16.18 -13.49
CA VAL A 260 4.90 16.31 -12.04
C VAL A 260 6.02 17.14 -11.41
N LYS A 261 5.73 17.75 -10.25
CA LYS A 261 6.76 18.32 -9.39
C LYS A 261 6.89 17.47 -8.15
N VAL A 262 8.08 16.88 -7.95
CA VAL A 262 8.39 16.04 -6.77
C VAL A 262 9.58 16.68 -6.07
N ASN A 263 9.43 17.04 -4.79
CA ASN A 263 10.47 17.67 -3.98
C ASN A 263 11.10 18.91 -4.63
N GLY A 264 10.30 19.75 -5.30
CA GLY A 264 10.75 20.96 -6.00
C GLY A 264 11.38 20.72 -7.39
N TYR A 265 11.56 19.46 -7.81
CA TYR A 265 12.07 19.12 -9.15
C TYR A 265 10.92 18.89 -10.13
N ARG A 266 11.05 19.45 -11.32
CA ARG A 266 10.13 19.23 -12.44
C ARG A 266 10.53 17.94 -13.17
N ILE A 267 9.75 16.87 -12.99
CA ILE A 267 10.04 15.52 -13.47
C ILE A 267 9.07 15.15 -14.61
N GLU A 268 9.64 14.67 -15.71
CA GLU A 268 8.91 14.07 -16.82
C GLU A 268 8.89 12.56 -16.61
N LEU A 269 7.72 11.98 -16.25
CA LEU A 269 7.63 10.55 -15.94
C LEU A 269 8.06 9.67 -17.12
N GLY A 270 7.78 10.12 -18.36
CA GLY A 270 8.17 9.42 -19.58
C GLY A 270 9.67 9.26 -19.78
N GLU A 271 10.51 10.12 -19.20
CA GLU A 271 11.96 9.99 -19.23
C GLU A 271 12.41 8.74 -18.45
N ILE A 272 11.83 8.53 -17.28
CA ILE A 272 12.11 7.37 -16.43
C ILE A 272 11.57 6.10 -17.10
N GLU A 273 10.35 6.15 -17.62
CA GLU A 273 9.72 5.05 -18.37
C GLU A 273 10.62 4.60 -19.54
N THR A 274 11.14 5.56 -20.32
CA THR A 274 12.02 5.28 -21.47
C THR A 274 13.33 4.59 -21.06
N VAL A 275 13.92 4.96 -19.93
CA VAL A 275 15.15 4.31 -19.45
C VAL A 275 14.84 2.90 -18.95
N LEU A 276 13.76 2.73 -18.19
CA LEU A 276 13.29 1.42 -17.72
C LEU A 276 13.04 0.45 -18.89
N GLU A 277 12.37 0.89 -19.94
CA GLU A 277 12.07 0.07 -21.13
C GLU A 277 13.30 -0.33 -21.95
N LYS A 278 14.46 0.31 -21.75
CA LYS A 278 15.72 -0.12 -22.34
C LYS A 278 16.38 -1.28 -21.57
N HIS A 279 15.95 -1.54 -20.34
CA HIS A 279 16.48 -2.65 -19.56
C HIS A 279 16.02 -3.98 -20.19
N PRO A 280 16.92 -4.95 -20.49
CA PRO A 280 16.55 -6.17 -21.21
C PRO A 280 15.46 -7.03 -20.56
N ALA A 281 15.32 -6.92 -19.24
CA ALA A 281 14.32 -7.65 -18.46
C ALA A 281 12.95 -6.95 -18.34
N VAL A 282 12.80 -5.76 -18.92
CA VAL A 282 11.59 -4.96 -18.83
C VAL A 282 10.92 -4.91 -20.20
N LYS A 283 9.73 -5.48 -20.30
CA LYS A 283 8.92 -5.47 -21.51
C LYS A 283 8.15 -4.15 -21.69
N ALA A 284 7.66 -3.59 -20.58
CA ALA A 284 6.98 -2.30 -20.54
C ALA A 284 7.09 -1.70 -19.14
N ALA A 285 7.09 -0.37 -19.05
CA ALA A 285 7.12 0.32 -17.77
C ALA A 285 6.20 1.55 -17.75
N VAL A 286 5.62 1.83 -16.59
CA VAL A 286 4.88 3.06 -16.33
C VAL A 286 5.32 3.60 -14.99
N VAL A 287 5.57 4.90 -14.91
CA VAL A 287 5.95 5.55 -13.65
C VAL A 287 4.81 6.48 -13.23
N ASN A 288 4.52 6.50 -11.93
CA ASN A 288 3.52 7.40 -11.37
C ASN A 288 4.06 8.09 -10.11
N ALA A 289 3.51 9.26 -9.80
CA ALA A 289 3.74 9.94 -8.54
C ALA A 289 2.59 9.61 -7.57
N VAL A 290 2.90 8.92 -6.47
CA VAL A 290 1.94 8.42 -5.48
C VAL A 290 2.17 9.13 -4.14
N GLY A 291 1.11 9.62 -3.50
CA GLY A 291 1.17 10.30 -2.20
C GLY A 291 -0.22 10.70 -1.70
N SER A 292 -0.39 10.85 -0.39
CA SER A 292 -1.65 11.26 0.27
C SER A 292 -2.03 12.72 -0.03
N ASP A 293 -1.05 13.56 -0.34
CA ASP A 293 -1.21 14.93 -0.82
C ASP A 293 -0.08 15.30 -1.80
N ARG A 294 -0.14 16.50 -2.38
CA ARG A 294 0.89 16.98 -3.33
C ARG A 294 2.25 17.25 -2.69
N HIS A 295 2.35 17.29 -1.37
CA HIS A 295 3.60 17.53 -0.64
C HIS A 295 4.40 16.25 -0.41
N HIS A 296 3.73 15.09 -0.35
CA HIS A 296 4.33 13.80 -0.07
C HIS A 296 4.34 12.85 -1.28
N GLN A 297 4.46 13.39 -2.49
CA GLN A 297 4.51 12.57 -3.69
C GLN A 297 5.84 11.82 -3.80
N ARG A 298 5.79 10.52 -4.06
CA ARG A 298 6.94 9.65 -4.32
C ARG A 298 6.78 8.99 -5.69
N LEU A 299 7.90 8.78 -6.38
CA LEU A 299 7.91 8.05 -7.65
C LEU A 299 7.78 6.55 -7.41
N PHE A 300 6.90 5.92 -8.19
CA PHE A 300 6.62 4.49 -8.14
C PHE A 300 6.66 3.90 -9.56
N GLY A 301 7.40 2.80 -9.74
CA GLY A 301 7.56 2.13 -11.03
C GLY A 301 6.69 0.88 -11.16
N TYR A 302 5.86 0.80 -12.19
CA TYR A 302 5.10 -0.40 -12.54
C TYR A 302 5.78 -1.09 -13.72
N ILE A 303 6.16 -2.35 -13.53
CA ILE A 303 7.04 -3.09 -14.42
C ILE A 303 6.32 -4.32 -14.95
N VAL A 304 6.29 -4.48 -16.27
CA VAL A 304 5.95 -5.75 -16.91
C VAL A 304 7.26 -6.46 -17.27
N PRO A 305 7.60 -7.59 -16.62
CA PRO A 305 8.85 -8.28 -16.89
C PRO A 305 8.84 -8.94 -18.28
N GLU A 306 10.01 -9.00 -18.91
CA GLU A 306 10.25 -9.79 -20.12
C GLU A 306 10.60 -11.24 -19.72
N PRO A 307 9.74 -12.24 -20.00
CA PRO A 307 9.91 -13.60 -19.45
C PRO A 307 11.26 -14.25 -19.76
N GLU A 308 11.84 -14.00 -20.95
CA GLU A 308 13.12 -14.61 -21.36
C GLU A 308 14.34 -14.02 -20.62
N GLN A 309 14.21 -12.81 -20.06
CA GLN A 309 15.30 -12.06 -19.43
C GLN A 309 14.99 -11.73 -17.95
N ALA A 310 13.89 -12.27 -17.41
CA ALA A 310 13.42 -11.98 -16.06
C ALA A 310 14.52 -12.22 -15.01
N SER A 311 15.37 -13.24 -15.16
CA SER A 311 16.48 -13.53 -14.24
C SER A 311 17.43 -12.36 -13.95
N LEU A 312 17.48 -11.33 -14.82
CA LEU A 312 18.27 -10.12 -14.56
C LEU A 312 17.68 -9.24 -13.45
N ILE A 313 16.35 -9.28 -13.22
CA ILE A 313 15.67 -8.53 -12.15
C ILE A 313 15.07 -9.43 -11.07
N PHE A 314 15.32 -10.74 -11.14
CA PHE A 314 14.93 -11.72 -10.12
C PHE A 314 16.17 -12.46 -9.55
N ALA A 315 16.08 -12.89 -8.29
CA ALA A 315 17.05 -13.76 -7.64
C ALA A 315 16.42 -15.12 -7.32
N SER A 316 17.10 -16.19 -7.68
CA SER A 316 16.71 -17.54 -7.26
C SER A 316 17.03 -17.72 -5.78
N HIS A 317 16.00 -18.01 -5.00
CA HIS A 317 16.12 -18.41 -3.60
C HIS A 317 15.77 -19.89 -3.49
N SER A 318 16.64 -20.66 -2.83
CA SER A 318 16.47 -22.10 -2.70
C SER A 318 16.60 -22.53 -1.24
N PHE A 319 15.73 -23.43 -0.81
CA PHE A 319 15.84 -24.07 0.50
C PHE A 319 16.51 -25.46 0.37
N PRO A 320 17.37 -25.87 1.33
CA PRO A 320 18.05 -27.16 1.25
C PRO A 320 17.09 -28.36 1.14
N LEU A 321 17.15 -29.08 0.00
CA LEU A 321 16.25 -30.20 -0.31
C LEU A 321 16.25 -31.31 0.76
N GLN A 322 17.39 -31.60 1.37
CA GLN A 322 17.50 -32.62 2.42
C GLN A 322 16.70 -32.25 3.68
N VAL A 323 16.70 -30.96 4.05
CA VAL A 323 15.95 -30.45 5.19
C VAL A 323 14.46 -30.47 4.89
N LEU A 324 14.05 -30.09 3.67
CA LEU A 324 12.65 -30.19 3.24
C LEU A 324 12.14 -31.63 3.27
N ALA A 325 12.93 -32.60 2.77
CA ALA A 325 12.55 -34.01 2.76
C ALA A 325 12.36 -34.56 4.18
N GLN A 326 13.26 -34.22 5.11
CA GLN A 326 13.15 -34.62 6.51
C GLN A 326 11.93 -33.98 7.18
N ARG A 327 11.76 -32.66 7.06
CA ARG A 327 10.60 -31.91 7.57
C ARG A 327 9.29 -32.51 7.05
N TRP A 328 9.23 -32.85 5.76
CA TRP A 328 8.06 -33.48 5.14
C TRP A 328 7.77 -34.88 5.69
N SER A 329 8.80 -35.70 5.87
CA SER A 329 8.65 -37.03 6.48
C SER A 329 8.08 -36.94 7.89
N ASP A 330 8.61 -36.03 8.71
CA ASP A 330 8.24 -35.91 10.12
C ASP A 330 6.83 -35.31 10.30
N LEU A 331 6.47 -34.29 9.52
CA LEU A 331 5.11 -33.74 9.57
C LEU A 331 4.08 -34.79 9.13
N ARG A 332 4.41 -35.62 8.12
CA ARG A 332 3.51 -36.68 7.67
C ARG A 332 3.35 -37.77 8.73
N ALA A 333 4.44 -38.18 9.36
CA ALA A 333 4.40 -39.14 10.45
C ALA A 333 3.56 -38.62 11.63
N ALA A 334 3.69 -37.35 12.00
CA ALA A 334 2.91 -36.71 13.06
C ALA A 334 1.41 -36.68 12.74
N GLY A 335 1.05 -36.26 11.51
CA GLY A 335 -0.35 -36.24 11.05
C GLY A 335 -0.98 -37.63 11.06
N ILE A 336 -0.28 -38.66 10.54
CA ILE A 336 -0.74 -40.05 10.56
C ILE A 336 -0.94 -40.53 12.00
N ALA A 337 0.07 -40.37 12.86
CA ALA A 337 0.03 -40.84 14.23
C ALA A 337 -1.13 -40.22 15.02
N GLN A 338 -1.37 -38.91 14.85
CA GLN A 338 -2.49 -38.23 15.50
C GLN A 338 -3.84 -38.70 14.92
N SER A 339 -3.93 -38.88 13.60
CA SER A 339 -5.17 -39.31 12.96
C SER A 339 -5.61 -40.73 13.33
N GLN A 340 -4.66 -41.61 13.71
CA GLN A 340 -4.96 -42.97 14.17
C GLN A 340 -5.51 -43.02 15.61
N GLN A 341 -5.41 -41.93 16.38
CA GLN A 341 -6.02 -41.87 17.70
C GLN A 341 -7.55 -41.87 17.52
N LYS A 342 -8.23 -42.80 18.20
CA LYS A 342 -9.68 -42.91 18.12
C LYS A 342 -10.30 -41.60 18.64
N PRO A 343 -11.16 -40.93 17.86
CA PRO A 343 -11.83 -39.73 18.32
C PRO A 343 -12.75 -40.08 19.51
N ASP A 344 -12.95 -39.15 20.44
CA ASP A 344 -13.81 -39.34 21.62
C ASP A 344 -15.31 -39.25 21.26
N ILE A 345 -15.70 -39.93 20.17
CA ILE A 345 -17.07 -40.04 19.68
C ILE A 345 -17.34 -41.44 19.13
N ASP A 346 -18.58 -41.90 19.34
CA ASP A 346 -19.10 -43.08 18.67
C ASP A 346 -19.39 -42.76 17.20
N LEU A 347 -18.54 -43.28 16.31
CA LEU A 347 -18.63 -43.09 14.86
C LEU A 347 -19.97 -43.58 14.27
N HIS A 348 -20.56 -44.64 14.83
CA HIS A 348 -21.84 -45.15 14.36
C HIS A 348 -22.98 -44.21 14.74
N ALA A 349 -23.03 -43.80 16.00
CA ALA A 349 -24.00 -42.83 16.48
C ALA A 349 -23.86 -41.48 15.75
N PHE A 350 -22.63 -41.01 15.54
CA PHE A 350 -22.35 -39.79 14.77
C PHE A 350 -22.85 -39.90 13.33
N SER A 351 -22.62 -41.03 12.66
CA SER A 351 -23.12 -41.25 11.30
C SER A 351 -24.65 -41.23 11.23
N GLN A 352 -25.34 -41.84 12.20
CA GLN A 352 -26.82 -41.81 12.27
C GLN A 352 -27.33 -40.40 12.53
N PHE A 353 -26.71 -39.69 13.47
CA PHE A 353 -27.01 -38.29 13.75
C PHE A 353 -26.89 -37.43 12.49
N TRP A 354 -25.76 -37.51 11.78
CA TRP A 354 -25.50 -36.67 10.61
C TRP A 354 -26.42 -36.99 9.42
N GLN A 355 -26.77 -38.27 9.20
CA GLN A 355 -27.80 -38.63 8.22
C GLN A 355 -29.16 -38.00 8.55
N GLY A 356 -29.51 -37.95 9.84
CA GLY A 356 -30.68 -37.24 10.33
C GLY A 356 -30.63 -35.74 10.03
N ILE A 357 -29.50 -35.08 10.29
CA ILE A 357 -29.30 -33.66 9.97
C ILE A 357 -29.46 -33.40 8.47
N GLU A 358 -28.83 -34.20 7.61
CA GLU A 358 -28.95 -34.07 6.16
C GLU A 358 -30.41 -34.21 5.69
N HIS A 359 -31.17 -35.15 6.28
CA HIS A 359 -32.59 -35.33 5.99
C HIS A 359 -33.42 -34.12 6.45
N LEU A 360 -33.21 -33.64 7.69
CA LEU A 360 -33.84 -32.43 8.21
C LEU A 360 -33.57 -31.22 7.33
N SER A 361 -32.33 -31.02 6.88
CA SER A 361 -31.99 -29.92 5.98
C SER A 361 -32.73 -30.01 4.64
N THR A 362 -32.91 -31.23 4.11
CA THR A 362 -33.67 -31.47 2.88
C THR A 362 -35.14 -31.08 3.06
N LEU A 363 -35.76 -31.47 4.18
CA LEU A 363 -37.13 -31.10 4.50
C LEU A 363 -37.30 -29.59 4.72
N SER A 364 -36.28 -28.92 5.30
CA SER A 364 -36.27 -27.47 5.43
C SER A 364 -36.28 -26.76 4.06
N MET A 365 -35.55 -27.28 3.07
CA MET A 365 -35.61 -26.77 1.69
C MET A 365 -37.03 -26.89 1.13
N CYS A 366 -37.68 -28.05 1.32
CA CYS A 366 -39.08 -28.25 0.91
C CYS A 366 -40.02 -27.24 1.56
N ARG A 367 -39.89 -27.06 2.87
CA ARG A 367 -40.70 -26.12 3.65
C ARG A 367 -40.51 -24.68 3.17
N ALA A 368 -39.27 -24.27 2.90
CA ALA A 368 -38.97 -22.94 2.38
C ALA A 368 -39.59 -22.70 1.00
N LEU A 369 -39.44 -23.63 0.06
CA LEU A 369 -40.04 -23.53 -1.28
C LEU A 369 -41.58 -23.50 -1.23
N THR A 370 -42.18 -24.37 -0.41
CA THR A 370 -43.63 -24.40 -0.22
C THR A 370 -44.14 -23.10 0.38
N ALA A 371 -43.44 -22.55 1.38
CA ALA A 371 -43.80 -21.30 2.04
C ALA A 371 -43.59 -20.07 1.13
N LEU A 372 -42.73 -20.17 0.12
CA LEU A 372 -42.60 -19.20 -0.97
C LEU A 372 -43.74 -19.31 -2.00
N GLY A 373 -44.56 -20.37 -1.94
CA GLY A 373 -45.74 -20.56 -2.77
C GLY A 373 -45.49 -21.38 -4.04
N VAL A 374 -44.41 -22.15 -4.10
CA VAL A 374 -44.07 -23.01 -5.25
C VAL A 374 -44.05 -24.49 -4.86
N PHE A 375 -44.35 -25.34 -5.83
CA PHE A 375 -44.45 -26.80 -5.68
C PHE A 375 -45.51 -27.27 -4.66
N ILE A 376 -46.59 -26.50 -4.57
CA ILE A 376 -47.76 -26.76 -3.69
C ILE A 376 -48.82 -27.63 -4.37
N HIS A 377 -48.75 -27.78 -5.69
CA HIS A 377 -49.69 -28.57 -6.47
C HIS A 377 -48.99 -29.69 -7.25
N PRO A 378 -49.66 -30.85 -7.46
CA PRO A 378 -49.13 -31.90 -8.33
C PRO A 378 -48.90 -31.38 -9.74
N GLN A 379 -47.85 -31.88 -10.38
CA GLN A 379 -47.44 -31.54 -11.76
C GLN A 379 -47.03 -30.08 -11.98
N GLU A 380 -46.76 -29.34 -10.90
CA GLU A 380 -46.24 -27.98 -10.99
C GLU A 380 -44.78 -28.00 -11.50
N SER A 381 -44.46 -27.16 -12.48
CA SER A 381 -43.13 -27.10 -13.07
C SER A 381 -42.63 -25.66 -13.23
N HIS A 382 -41.37 -25.43 -12.88
CA HIS A 382 -40.72 -24.13 -13.01
C HIS A 382 -39.30 -24.30 -13.55
N SER A 383 -38.87 -23.41 -14.44
CA SER A 383 -37.43 -23.21 -14.64
C SER A 383 -36.81 -22.48 -13.45
N LEU A 384 -35.48 -22.59 -13.28
CA LEU A 384 -34.78 -21.90 -12.19
C LEU A 384 -35.00 -20.37 -12.23
N SER A 385 -34.86 -19.76 -13.41
CA SER A 385 -35.02 -18.31 -13.58
C SER A 385 -36.47 -17.86 -13.35
N GLU A 386 -37.46 -18.62 -13.82
CA GLU A 386 -38.88 -18.34 -13.54
C GLU A 386 -39.18 -18.41 -12.05
N LEU A 387 -38.68 -19.44 -11.35
CA LEU A 387 -38.90 -19.63 -9.92
C LEU A 387 -38.33 -18.43 -9.14
N ILE A 388 -37.08 -18.04 -9.40
CA ILE A 388 -36.42 -16.93 -8.71
C ILE A 388 -37.20 -15.63 -8.87
N GLN A 389 -37.66 -15.34 -10.09
CA GLN A 389 -38.46 -14.14 -10.38
C GLN A 389 -39.84 -14.19 -9.73
N LEU A 390 -40.53 -15.34 -9.82
CA LEU A 390 -41.89 -15.53 -9.31
C LEU A 390 -41.96 -15.30 -7.80
N VAL A 391 -41.01 -15.84 -7.05
CA VAL A 391 -41.02 -15.79 -5.58
C VAL A 391 -40.15 -14.68 -4.98
N GLN A 392 -39.54 -13.87 -5.85
CA GLN A 392 -38.70 -12.70 -5.53
C GLN A 392 -37.46 -13.06 -4.68
N ILE A 393 -36.77 -14.14 -5.03
CA ILE A 393 -35.48 -14.47 -4.41
C ILE A 393 -34.41 -13.50 -4.94
N GLN A 394 -33.53 -13.02 -4.06
CA GLN A 394 -32.41 -12.17 -4.45
C GLN A 394 -31.53 -12.90 -5.47
N PRO A 395 -31.14 -12.26 -6.60
CA PRO A 395 -30.36 -12.90 -7.66
C PRO A 395 -29.07 -13.58 -7.19
N ARG A 396 -28.44 -13.06 -6.12
CA ARG A 396 -27.22 -13.64 -5.53
C ARG A 396 -27.37 -15.09 -5.06
N TYR A 397 -28.58 -15.56 -4.78
CA TYR A 397 -28.84 -16.94 -4.34
C TYR A 397 -29.21 -17.90 -5.48
N GLU A 398 -29.14 -17.48 -6.74
CA GLU A 398 -29.54 -18.32 -7.89
C GLU A 398 -28.85 -19.68 -7.91
N LYS A 399 -27.52 -19.71 -7.76
CA LYS A 399 -26.74 -20.95 -7.71
C LYS A 399 -27.13 -21.83 -6.53
N LEU A 400 -27.38 -21.23 -5.36
CA LEU A 400 -27.79 -21.93 -4.14
C LEU A 400 -29.16 -22.59 -4.30
N ILE A 401 -30.14 -21.88 -4.88
CA ILE A 401 -31.45 -22.44 -5.17
C ILE A 401 -31.34 -23.56 -6.21
N GLY A 402 -30.49 -23.39 -7.23
CA GLY A 402 -30.15 -24.47 -8.16
C GLY A 402 -29.58 -25.72 -7.47
N GLN A 403 -28.77 -25.55 -6.42
CA GLN A 403 -28.29 -26.67 -5.59
C GLN A 403 -29.43 -27.34 -4.82
N TRP A 404 -30.30 -26.57 -4.18
CA TRP A 404 -31.46 -27.09 -3.46
C TRP A 404 -32.34 -27.93 -4.37
N LEU A 405 -32.71 -27.42 -5.55
CA LEU A 405 -33.55 -28.15 -6.50
C LEU A 405 -32.89 -29.46 -6.97
N LYS A 406 -31.56 -29.47 -7.21
CA LYS A 406 -30.82 -30.70 -7.52
C LYS A 406 -30.85 -31.71 -6.37
N VAL A 407 -30.75 -31.25 -5.11
CA VAL A 407 -30.90 -32.10 -3.92
C VAL A 407 -32.29 -32.72 -3.87
N LEU A 408 -33.36 -31.95 -4.16
CA LEU A 408 -34.73 -32.47 -4.19
C LEU A 408 -34.97 -33.44 -5.35
N VAL A 409 -34.30 -33.26 -6.49
CA VAL A 409 -34.28 -34.25 -7.58
C VAL A 409 -33.62 -35.55 -7.13
N GLN A 410 -32.47 -35.48 -6.46
CA GLN A 410 -31.77 -36.66 -5.92
C GLN A 410 -32.60 -37.37 -4.83
N ALA A 411 -33.37 -36.62 -4.04
CA ALA A 411 -34.30 -37.17 -3.05
C ALA A 411 -35.55 -37.80 -3.69
N GLY A 412 -35.76 -37.64 -5.00
CA GLY A 412 -36.91 -38.16 -5.73
C GLY A 412 -38.19 -37.34 -5.58
N TRP A 413 -38.11 -36.13 -5.00
CA TRP A 413 -39.25 -35.25 -4.82
C TRP A 413 -39.48 -34.30 -6.00
N LEU A 414 -38.43 -34.03 -6.79
CA LEU A 414 -38.53 -33.32 -8.07
C LEU A 414 -37.98 -34.17 -9.21
N GLN A 415 -38.33 -33.82 -10.44
CA GLN A 415 -37.77 -34.39 -11.66
C GLN A 415 -37.20 -33.28 -12.53
N LEU A 416 -36.00 -33.50 -13.09
CA LEU A 416 -35.41 -32.56 -14.04
C LEU A 416 -35.90 -32.90 -15.46
N ILE A 417 -36.60 -31.94 -16.09
CA ILE A 417 -37.08 -32.03 -17.47
C ILE A 417 -36.20 -31.11 -18.34
N GLY A 418 -35.52 -31.68 -19.33
CA GLY A 418 -34.54 -30.93 -20.12
C GLY A 418 -33.31 -30.56 -19.29
N SER A 419 -32.82 -29.31 -19.43
CA SER A 419 -31.61 -28.84 -18.73
C SER A 419 -31.89 -27.95 -17.51
N GLU A 420 -33.06 -27.31 -17.42
CA GLU A 420 -33.30 -26.23 -16.43
C GLU A 420 -34.69 -26.22 -15.80
N THR A 421 -35.61 -27.13 -16.19
CA THR A 421 -36.98 -27.16 -15.68
C THR A 421 -37.17 -28.26 -14.65
N PHE A 422 -37.72 -27.91 -13.50
CA PHE A 422 -37.97 -28.83 -12.39
C PHE A 422 -39.47 -29.08 -12.27
N LEU A 423 -39.89 -30.35 -12.40
CA LEU A 423 -41.25 -30.82 -12.22
C LEU A 423 -41.43 -31.42 -10.83
N CYS A 424 -42.49 -31.03 -10.14
CA CYS A 424 -42.94 -31.61 -8.89
C CYS A 424 -44.09 -32.58 -9.17
N PRO A 425 -43.87 -33.91 -9.19
CA PRO A 425 -44.92 -34.87 -9.51
C PRO A 425 -46.05 -34.88 -8.48
N GLU A 426 -45.70 -34.72 -7.20
CA GLU A 426 -46.58 -34.69 -6.03
C GLU A 426 -46.13 -33.56 -5.08
N PRO A 427 -47.04 -32.91 -4.32
CA PRO A 427 -46.68 -31.81 -3.42
C PRO A 427 -45.53 -32.14 -2.47
N LEU A 428 -44.64 -31.18 -2.23
CA LEU A 428 -43.47 -31.38 -1.36
C LEU A 428 -43.88 -31.72 0.08
N PRO A 429 -43.14 -32.61 0.77
CA PRO A 429 -43.50 -33.08 2.11
C PRO A 429 -43.49 -31.95 3.16
N GLN A 430 -44.46 -32.00 4.08
CA GLN A 430 -44.65 -31.05 5.20
C GLN A 430 -44.53 -31.75 6.55
N GLU A 431 -43.39 -32.38 6.81
CA GLU A 431 -43.14 -33.12 8.06
C GLU A 431 -42.85 -32.21 9.26
N ASN A 432 -43.08 -32.73 10.48
CA ASN A 432 -42.80 -32.00 11.71
C ASN A 432 -41.31 -32.09 12.08
N LEU A 433 -40.55 -31.04 11.71
CA LEU A 433 -39.11 -30.94 11.95
C LEU A 433 -38.72 -31.10 13.44
N ALA A 434 -39.56 -30.62 14.37
CA ALA A 434 -39.26 -30.70 15.80
C ALA A 434 -39.35 -32.14 16.33
N GLN A 435 -40.28 -32.94 15.80
CA GLN A 435 -40.41 -34.35 16.16
C GLN A 435 -39.26 -35.19 15.61
N LEU A 436 -38.82 -34.91 14.37
CA LEU A 436 -37.65 -35.54 13.76
C LEU A 436 -36.37 -35.19 14.53
N TRP A 437 -36.22 -33.93 14.96
CA TRP A 437 -35.09 -33.54 15.80
C TRP A 437 -35.00 -34.36 17.09
N GLN A 438 -36.10 -34.55 17.81
CA GLN A 438 -36.11 -35.37 19.03
C GLN A 438 -35.65 -36.82 18.79
N GLN A 439 -35.89 -37.36 17.60
CA GLN A 439 -35.41 -38.70 17.21
C GLN A 439 -33.92 -38.71 16.90
N ILE A 440 -33.39 -37.62 16.35
CA ILE A 440 -31.98 -37.46 15.99
C ILE A 440 -31.12 -37.16 17.22
N GLU A 441 -31.64 -36.36 18.15
CA GLU A 441 -31.01 -36.00 19.42
C GLU A 441 -30.66 -37.23 20.26
N ALA A 442 -31.43 -38.32 20.14
CA ALA A 442 -31.13 -39.60 20.79
C ALA A 442 -29.76 -40.19 20.40
N TYR A 443 -29.21 -39.82 19.24
CA TYR A 443 -27.87 -40.21 18.79
C TYR A 443 -26.78 -39.22 19.22
N ALA A 444 -27.15 -38.03 19.72
CA ALA A 444 -26.24 -36.96 20.08
C ALA A 444 -25.78 -37.07 21.55
N ASN A 445 -24.83 -37.96 21.83
CA ASN A 445 -24.29 -38.12 23.19
C ASN A 445 -23.03 -37.25 23.45
N TRP A 446 -23.13 -35.94 23.22
CA TRP A 446 -21.99 -34.99 23.29
C TRP A 446 -22.12 -33.93 24.39
N GLY A 447 -22.82 -34.24 25.49
CA GLY A 447 -22.86 -33.39 26.69
C GLY A 447 -23.56 -32.02 26.50
N GLY A 448 -24.69 -31.97 25.80
CA GLY A 448 -25.50 -30.75 25.58
C GLY A 448 -25.02 -29.85 24.43
N ARG A 449 -23.94 -30.21 23.75
CA ARG A 449 -23.39 -29.43 22.60
C ARG A 449 -24.25 -29.51 21.33
N SER A 450 -25.12 -30.52 21.22
CA SER A 450 -26.10 -30.65 20.12
C SER A 450 -27.19 -29.58 20.13
N ASP A 451 -27.49 -29.00 21.29
CA ASP A 451 -28.51 -27.96 21.44
C ASP A 451 -28.11 -26.69 20.70
N ILE A 452 -26.81 -26.38 20.66
CA ILE A 452 -26.26 -25.23 19.92
C ILE A 452 -26.49 -25.42 18.42
N LEU A 453 -26.25 -26.63 17.90
CA LEU A 453 -26.52 -26.98 16.50
C LEU A 453 -28.01 -26.90 16.18
N PHE A 454 -28.88 -27.31 17.11
CA PHE A 454 -30.31 -27.17 16.91
C PHE A 454 -30.75 -25.71 16.87
N GLN A 455 -30.30 -24.90 17.82
CA GLN A 455 -30.61 -23.47 17.86
C GLN A 455 -30.14 -22.78 16.59
N TYR A 456 -28.95 -23.13 16.12
CA TYR A 456 -28.41 -22.63 14.85
C TYR A 456 -29.27 -23.06 13.65
N PHE A 457 -29.63 -24.34 13.56
CA PHE A 457 -30.51 -24.87 12.52
C PHE A 457 -31.89 -24.20 12.54
N GLN A 458 -32.52 -24.13 13.71
CA GLN A 458 -33.84 -23.54 13.88
C GLN A 458 -33.84 -22.06 13.51
N ARG A 459 -32.82 -21.30 13.95
CA ARG A 459 -32.65 -19.89 13.59
C ARG A 459 -32.54 -19.70 12.08
N SER A 460 -31.79 -20.57 11.39
CA SER A 460 -31.70 -20.58 9.93
C SER A 460 -33.08 -20.83 9.29
N VAL A 461 -33.75 -21.91 9.67
CA VAL A 461 -35.01 -22.36 9.06
C VAL A 461 -36.16 -21.37 9.29
N GLU A 462 -36.24 -20.76 10.48
CA GLU A 462 -37.26 -19.75 10.79
C GLU A 462 -37.11 -18.47 9.96
N ASN A 463 -35.92 -18.21 9.41
CA ASN A 463 -35.59 -16.97 8.70
C ASN A 463 -35.29 -17.17 7.21
N HIS A 464 -35.38 -18.38 6.65
CA HIS A 464 -35.05 -18.67 5.25
C HIS A 464 -35.70 -17.72 4.24
N ILE A 465 -37.00 -17.46 4.37
CA ILE A 465 -37.71 -16.57 3.44
C ILE A 465 -37.16 -15.14 3.54
N ALA A 466 -36.93 -14.67 4.77
CA ALA A 466 -36.39 -13.34 5.00
C ALA A 466 -34.97 -13.21 4.44
N LEU A 467 -34.11 -14.22 4.65
CA LEU A 467 -32.75 -14.28 4.11
C LEU A 467 -32.74 -14.31 2.57
N LEU A 468 -33.56 -15.17 1.95
CA LEU A 468 -33.64 -15.33 0.50
C LEU A 468 -34.17 -14.07 -0.19
N ARG A 469 -35.06 -13.32 0.46
CA ARG A 469 -35.57 -12.03 -0.04
C ARG A 469 -34.69 -10.83 0.31
N GLY A 470 -33.65 -11.02 1.12
CA GLY A 470 -32.77 -9.94 1.59
C GLY A 470 -33.42 -9.00 2.61
N LEU A 471 -34.41 -9.50 3.36
CA LEU A 471 -35.09 -8.76 4.44
C LEU A 471 -34.30 -8.81 5.75
N VAL A 472 -33.33 -9.73 5.87
CA VAL A 472 -32.44 -9.91 7.02
C VAL A 472 -31.02 -10.08 6.48
N ASP A 473 -30.05 -9.45 7.14
CA ASP A 473 -28.63 -9.65 6.86
C ASP A 473 -28.19 -11.04 7.39
N PRO A 474 -27.69 -11.95 6.53
CA PRO A 474 -27.19 -13.25 6.96
C PRO A 474 -26.10 -13.17 8.02
N LEU A 475 -25.19 -12.19 7.93
CA LEU A 475 -24.10 -12.02 8.90
C LEU A 475 -24.67 -11.61 10.26
N GLU A 476 -25.59 -10.63 10.32
CA GLU A 476 -26.22 -10.25 11.59
C GLU A 476 -27.04 -11.39 12.22
N LEU A 477 -27.69 -12.23 11.39
CA LEU A 477 -28.50 -13.34 11.89
C LEU A 477 -27.65 -14.48 12.46
N PHE A 478 -26.59 -14.85 11.75
CA PHE A 478 -25.70 -15.93 12.18
C PHE A 478 -24.69 -15.47 13.25
N PHE A 479 -24.43 -14.15 13.34
CA PHE A 479 -23.49 -13.53 14.27
C PHE A 479 -24.09 -12.30 15.00
N PRO A 480 -25.20 -12.45 15.77
CA PRO A 480 -25.91 -11.31 16.35
C PRO A 480 -25.16 -10.65 17.52
N GLY A 481 -25.14 -9.31 17.55
CA GLY A 481 -24.72 -8.50 18.70
C GLY A 481 -23.26 -8.67 19.17
N GLY A 482 -22.42 -9.36 18.40
CA GLY A 482 -21.07 -9.72 18.84
C GLY A 482 -21.04 -10.78 19.96
N GLU A 483 -22.13 -11.52 20.20
CA GLU A 483 -22.12 -12.70 21.08
C GLU A 483 -21.87 -13.97 20.26
N TRP A 484 -20.61 -14.38 20.31
CA TRP A 484 -19.86 -15.47 19.69
C TRP A 484 -20.42 -16.91 19.79
N SER A 485 -21.58 -17.14 20.40
CA SER A 485 -21.88 -18.44 21.02
C SER A 485 -22.52 -19.51 20.12
N THR A 486 -22.88 -19.24 18.86
CA THR A 486 -23.64 -20.24 18.05
C THR A 486 -22.85 -20.79 16.87
N ALA A 487 -22.46 -19.99 15.88
CA ALA A 487 -21.71 -20.51 14.71
C ALA A 487 -20.26 -20.90 15.06
N GLU A 488 -19.54 -20.07 15.83
CA GLU A 488 -18.18 -20.40 16.29
C GLU A 488 -18.18 -21.62 17.21
N SER A 489 -19.18 -21.74 18.09
CA SER A 489 -19.30 -22.91 18.97
C SER A 489 -19.51 -24.22 18.21
N LEU A 490 -20.07 -24.18 16.99
CA LEU A 490 -20.12 -25.33 16.09
C LEU A 490 -18.76 -25.73 15.55
N TYR A 491 -17.90 -24.76 15.24
CA TYR A 491 -16.54 -25.03 14.77
C TYR A 491 -15.56 -25.31 15.91
N GLN A 492 -15.80 -24.80 17.12
CA GLN A 492 -14.86 -24.90 18.23
C GLN A 492 -15.13 -26.12 19.14
N PHE A 493 -16.40 -26.48 19.36
CA PHE A 493 -16.79 -27.50 20.34
C PHE A 493 -17.38 -28.77 19.74
N ASN A 494 -17.52 -28.84 18.41
CA ASN A 494 -17.83 -30.09 17.73
C ASN A 494 -16.64 -31.05 17.85
N PRO A 495 -16.85 -32.29 18.34
CA PRO A 495 -15.77 -33.29 18.44
C PRO A 495 -15.04 -33.57 17.12
N VAL A 496 -15.70 -33.34 15.97
CA VAL A 496 -15.05 -33.45 14.66
C VAL A 496 -14.00 -32.36 14.49
N SER A 497 -14.31 -31.11 14.81
CA SER A 497 -13.35 -30.02 14.72
C SER A 497 -12.23 -30.17 15.74
N GLU A 498 -12.54 -30.62 16.97
CA GLU A 498 -11.51 -30.92 17.97
C GLU A 498 -10.52 -31.99 17.46
N TYR A 499 -11.04 -33.04 16.81
CA TYR A 499 -10.20 -34.07 16.19
C TYR A 499 -9.27 -33.52 15.09
N HIS A 500 -9.77 -32.66 14.20
CA HIS A 500 -8.96 -32.06 13.12
C HIS A 500 -8.00 -30.99 13.66
N HIS A 501 -8.42 -30.13 14.59
CA HIS A 501 -7.55 -29.19 15.27
C HIS A 501 -6.36 -29.89 15.96
N ASN A 502 -6.59 -31.04 16.60
CA ASN A 502 -5.52 -31.83 17.20
C ASN A 502 -4.51 -32.32 16.15
N ILE A 503 -4.98 -32.74 14.97
CA ILE A 503 -4.10 -33.10 13.84
C ILE A 503 -3.29 -31.87 13.39
N SER A 504 -3.96 -30.74 13.15
CA SER A 504 -3.33 -29.46 12.76
C SER A 504 -2.25 -29.02 13.76
N GLN A 505 -2.52 -29.14 15.07
CA GLN A 505 -1.55 -28.85 16.12
C GLN A 505 -0.31 -29.76 16.05
N GLN A 506 -0.49 -31.08 15.86
CA GLN A 506 0.66 -31.99 15.78
C GLN A 506 1.49 -31.77 14.51
N VAL A 507 0.83 -31.49 13.39
CA VAL A 507 1.50 -31.13 12.12
C VAL A 507 2.31 -29.84 12.31
N LEU A 508 1.72 -28.78 12.87
CA LEU A 508 2.41 -27.52 13.15
C LEU A 508 3.56 -27.69 14.14
N LYS A 509 3.38 -28.51 15.18
CA LYS A 509 4.45 -28.81 16.14
C LYS A 509 5.63 -29.52 15.49
N ALA A 510 5.36 -30.51 14.62
CA ALA A 510 6.40 -31.20 13.86
C ALA A 510 7.17 -30.23 12.94
N ILE A 511 6.45 -29.28 12.33
CA ILE A 511 7.04 -28.23 11.51
C ILE A 511 7.91 -27.28 12.35
N ALA A 512 7.38 -26.75 13.45
CA ALA A 512 8.08 -25.81 14.33
C ALA A 512 9.36 -26.41 14.94
N THR A 513 9.34 -27.71 15.26
CA THR A 513 10.51 -28.42 15.82
C THR A 513 11.72 -28.41 14.89
N HIS A 514 11.49 -28.42 13.57
CA HIS A 514 12.55 -28.45 12.56
C HIS A 514 12.88 -27.06 11.99
N HIS A 515 12.24 -26.02 12.51
CA HIS A 515 12.52 -24.66 12.10
C HIS A 515 13.89 -24.21 12.65
N PRO A 516 14.75 -23.54 11.87
CA PRO A 516 16.02 -23.04 12.36
C PRO A 516 15.83 -22.15 13.59
N SER A 517 16.51 -22.44 14.70
CA SER A 517 16.38 -21.68 15.95
C SER A 517 16.87 -20.23 15.85
N SER A 518 17.65 -19.91 14.81
CA SER A 518 18.13 -18.57 14.49
C SER A 518 17.13 -17.72 13.71
N GLN A 519 16.01 -18.30 13.25
CA GLN A 519 15.00 -17.62 12.45
C GLN A 519 13.63 -17.72 13.12
N LYS A 520 12.84 -16.64 13.02
CA LYS A 520 11.43 -16.65 13.43
C LYS A 520 10.62 -17.47 12.42
N LEU A 521 9.73 -18.32 12.93
CA LEU A 521 8.71 -19.00 12.14
C LEU A 521 7.58 -18.00 11.84
N ARG A 522 7.38 -17.68 10.57
CA ARG A 522 6.36 -16.73 10.10
C ARG A 522 5.14 -17.47 9.60
N ILE A 523 4.01 -17.29 10.29
CA ILE A 523 2.74 -17.95 9.97
C ILE A 523 1.74 -16.90 9.52
N LEU A 524 1.08 -17.12 8.39
CA LEU A 524 -0.06 -16.33 7.93
C LEU A 524 -1.33 -17.16 8.04
N GLU A 525 -2.32 -16.71 8.80
CA GLU A 525 -3.66 -17.31 8.81
C GLU A 525 -4.60 -16.48 7.93
N ILE A 526 -5.22 -17.10 6.92
CA ILE A 526 -6.14 -16.44 5.99
C ILE A 526 -7.60 -16.72 6.34
N GLY A 527 -8.44 -15.67 6.26
CA GLY A 527 -9.87 -15.73 6.62
C GLY A 527 -10.11 -16.34 7.99
N ALA A 528 -9.34 -15.89 8.97
CA ALA A 528 -9.32 -16.46 10.31
C ALA A 528 -10.64 -16.24 11.09
N GLY A 529 -11.53 -15.36 10.60
CA GLY A 529 -12.88 -15.18 11.11
C GLY A 529 -12.92 -14.80 12.60
N THR A 530 -13.43 -15.69 13.45
CA THR A 530 -13.50 -15.47 14.90
C THR A 530 -12.29 -16.05 15.66
N GLY A 531 -11.37 -16.69 14.94
CA GLY A 531 -10.15 -17.29 15.46
C GLY A 531 -10.36 -18.62 16.19
N GLY A 532 -11.32 -19.44 15.74
CA GLY A 532 -11.53 -20.79 16.30
C GLY A 532 -10.29 -21.68 16.15
N ALA A 533 -9.75 -21.71 14.93
CA ALA A 533 -8.50 -22.41 14.61
C ALA A 533 -7.30 -21.77 15.30
N THR A 534 -7.21 -20.43 15.27
CA THR A 534 -6.21 -19.63 15.98
C THR A 534 -6.10 -20.03 17.45
N ALA A 535 -7.23 -20.12 18.17
CA ALA A 535 -7.26 -20.48 19.58
C ALA A 535 -6.72 -21.90 19.86
N ALA A 536 -6.88 -22.83 18.91
CA ALA A 536 -6.30 -24.16 19.00
C ALA A 536 -4.80 -24.16 18.67
N ILE A 537 -4.35 -23.30 17.75
CA ILE A 537 -2.98 -23.29 17.24
C ILE A 537 -2.03 -22.54 18.18
N LEU A 538 -2.39 -21.36 18.67
CA LEU A 538 -1.50 -20.49 19.44
C LEU A 538 -0.81 -21.18 20.63
N PRO A 539 -1.50 -22.03 21.45
CA PRO A 539 -0.87 -22.67 22.61
C PRO A 539 0.27 -23.64 22.28
N VAL A 540 0.35 -24.16 21.06
CA VAL A 540 1.41 -25.11 20.65
C VAL A 540 2.59 -24.45 19.97
N LEU A 541 2.52 -23.13 19.70
CA LEU A 541 3.57 -22.38 19.04
C LEU A 541 4.56 -21.80 20.06
N PRO A 542 5.88 -21.80 19.78
CA PRO A 542 6.88 -21.17 20.65
C PRO A 542 6.81 -19.63 20.51
N PRO A 543 6.35 -18.86 21.52
CA PRO A 543 6.06 -17.43 21.37
C PRO A 543 7.28 -16.61 20.95
N GLN A 544 8.43 -16.88 21.57
CA GLN A 544 9.68 -16.17 21.28
C GLN A 544 10.25 -16.48 19.89
N GLN A 545 9.80 -17.55 19.24
CA GLN A 545 10.29 -17.99 17.93
C GLN A 545 9.25 -17.83 16.82
N THR A 546 8.07 -17.26 17.10
CA THR A 546 6.97 -17.16 16.14
C THR A 546 6.63 -15.70 15.83
N ILE A 547 6.18 -15.44 14.61
CA ILE A 547 5.39 -14.27 14.21
C ILE A 547 4.12 -14.82 13.57
N TYR A 548 2.96 -14.41 14.08
CA TYR A 548 1.66 -14.93 13.64
C TYR A 548 0.83 -13.80 13.03
N THR A 549 0.70 -13.77 11.71
CA THR A 549 -0.12 -12.78 11.00
C THR A 549 -1.55 -13.31 10.86
N TYR A 550 -2.45 -12.78 11.68
CA TYR A 550 -3.89 -13.02 11.64
C TYR A 550 -4.53 -12.14 10.57
N THR A 551 -5.28 -12.74 9.64
CA THR A 551 -5.93 -11.96 8.57
C THR A 551 -7.37 -12.36 8.30
N ASP A 552 -8.16 -11.36 7.92
CA ASP A 552 -9.51 -11.54 7.42
C ASP A 552 -9.83 -10.42 6.41
N ILE A 553 -10.80 -10.63 5.54
CA ILE A 553 -11.30 -9.59 4.62
C ILE A 553 -12.07 -8.50 5.40
N SER A 554 -12.63 -8.85 6.56
CA SER A 554 -13.44 -7.96 7.39
C SER A 554 -12.65 -7.39 8.56
N ALA A 555 -12.62 -6.06 8.65
CA ALA A 555 -12.05 -5.35 9.79
C ALA A 555 -12.74 -5.72 11.11
N PHE A 556 -14.03 -6.07 11.07
CA PHE A 556 -14.78 -6.52 12.24
C PHE A 556 -14.11 -7.72 12.92
N PHE A 557 -13.75 -8.74 12.13
CA PHE A 557 -13.10 -9.95 12.63
C PHE A 557 -11.71 -9.66 13.20
N THR A 558 -10.90 -8.87 12.49
CA THR A 558 -9.56 -8.50 12.98
C THR A 558 -9.58 -7.69 14.29
N SER A 559 -10.49 -6.71 14.43
CA SER A 559 -10.61 -5.91 15.66
C SER A 559 -11.08 -6.75 16.85
N LYS A 560 -11.94 -7.75 16.61
CA LYS A 560 -12.43 -8.63 17.66
C LYS A 560 -11.43 -9.71 18.06
N ALA A 561 -10.64 -10.22 17.12
CA ALA A 561 -9.51 -11.09 17.42
C ALA A 561 -8.46 -10.38 18.30
N GLN A 562 -8.21 -9.08 18.08
CA GLN A 562 -7.31 -8.27 18.93
C GLN A 562 -7.75 -8.22 20.40
N GLU A 563 -9.06 -8.11 20.66
CA GLU A 563 -9.61 -8.16 22.02
C GLU A 563 -9.44 -9.56 22.65
N LYS A 564 -9.67 -10.62 21.85
CA LYS A 564 -9.67 -12.02 22.32
C LYS A 564 -8.28 -12.59 22.58
N PHE A 565 -7.30 -12.22 21.76
CA PHE A 565 -5.94 -12.74 21.82
C PHE A 565 -4.92 -11.68 22.29
N SER A 566 -5.37 -10.71 23.09
CA SER A 566 -4.52 -9.62 23.60
C SER A 566 -3.31 -10.09 24.41
N ASP A 567 -3.38 -11.31 24.97
CA ASP A 567 -2.30 -11.92 25.76
C ASP A 567 -1.16 -12.49 24.89
N TYR A 568 -1.34 -12.54 23.56
CA TYR A 568 -0.35 -13.03 22.61
C TYR A 568 0.31 -11.86 21.86
N ASP A 569 1.49 -11.44 22.34
CA ASP A 569 2.24 -10.29 21.82
C ASP A 569 2.91 -10.50 20.44
N PHE A 570 2.97 -11.76 19.98
CA PHE A 570 3.56 -12.15 18.69
C PHE A 570 2.54 -12.22 17.54
N ILE A 571 1.29 -11.77 17.76
CA ILE A 571 0.25 -11.71 16.73
C ILE A 571 0.23 -10.34 16.05
N GLU A 572 0.29 -10.35 14.73
CA GLU A 572 0.05 -9.19 13.88
C GLU A 572 -1.32 -9.31 13.22
N TYR A 573 -2.06 -8.21 13.13
CA TYR A 573 -3.40 -8.22 12.52
C TYR A 573 -3.38 -7.38 11.25
N LYS A 574 -3.77 -7.97 10.12
CA LYS A 574 -3.82 -7.30 8.82
C LYS A 574 -5.08 -7.72 8.04
N LEU A 575 -5.55 -6.88 7.12
CA LEU A 575 -6.64 -7.24 6.22
C LEU A 575 -6.11 -7.98 4.99
N LEU A 576 -6.78 -9.04 4.57
CA LEU A 576 -6.44 -9.77 3.34
C LEU A 576 -7.70 -10.21 2.61
N ASP A 577 -7.81 -9.78 1.36
CA ASP A 577 -8.75 -10.32 0.38
C ASP A 577 -8.00 -11.34 -0.50
N ILE A 578 -8.33 -12.62 -0.36
CA ILE A 578 -7.66 -13.73 -1.06
C ILE A 578 -7.96 -13.78 -2.58
N ASP A 579 -8.97 -13.05 -3.04
CA ASP A 579 -9.31 -12.93 -4.47
C ASP A 579 -8.52 -11.79 -5.15
N LYS A 580 -7.76 -11.00 -4.38
CA LYS A 580 -6.91 -9.91 -4.89
C LYS A 580 -5.44 -10.22 -4.68
N ASN A 581 -4.60 -9.64 -5.53
CA ASN A 581 -3.14 -9.79 -5.40
C ASN A 581 -2.68 -9.26 -4.02
N PRO A 582 -2.11 -10.10 -3.13
CA PRO A 582 -1.67 -9.69 -1.80
C PRO A 582 -0.56 -8.63 -1.83
N LEU A 583 0.26 -8.61 -2.88
CA LEU A 583 1.31 -7.60 -3.04
C LEU A 583 0.73 -6.19 -3.21
N HIS A 584 -0.46 -6.08 -3.79
CA HIS A 584 -1.19 -4.80 -3.88
C HIS A 584 -1.86 -4.41 -2.55
N GLN A 585 -1.88 -5.33 -1.59
CA GLN A 585 -2.50 -5.17 -0.27
C GLN A 585 -1.44 -4.97 0.83
N GLY A 586 -0.17 -4.80 0.48
CA GLY A 586 0.93 -4.54 1.44
C GLY A 586 1.57 -5.78 2.04
N TYR A 587 1.46 -6.94 1.36
CA TYR A 587 2.16 -8.17 1.73
C TYR A 587 3.44 -8.34 0.92
N GLU A 588 4.46 -8.89 1.56
CA GLU A 588 5.75 -9.18 0.94
C GLU A 588 5.76 -10.55 0.25
N PRO A 589 6.36 -10.67 -0.95
CA PRO A 589 6.48 -11.95 -1.62
C PRO A 589 7.46 -12.87 -0.87
N HIS A 590 7.17 -14.17 -0.86
CA HIS A 590 8.01 -15.23 -0.29
C HIS A 590 8.38 -15.03 1.19
N HIS A 591 7.55 -14.32 1.93
CA HIS A 591 7.82 -13.94 3.31
C HIS A 591 7.46 -15.02 4.33
N PHE A 592 6.40 -15.82 4.08
CA PHE A 592 5.80 -16.71 5.07
C PHE A 592 6.28 -18.16 4.95
N ASP A 593 6.58 -18.78 6.09
CA ASP A 593 6.99 -20.19 6.15
C ASP A 593 5.79 -21.14 6.11
N ILE A 594 4.66 -20.67 6.64
CA ILE A 594 3.40 -21.41 6.72
C ILE A 594 2.23 -20.47 6.40
N ILE A 595 1.33 -20.92 5.53
CA ILE A 595 -0.01 -20.36 5.39
C ILE A 595 -1.01 -21.35 5.99
N VAL A 596 -1.84 -20.88 6.92
CA VAL A 596 -2.95 -21.64 7.50
C VAL A 596 -4.25 -21.14 6.89
N ALA A 597 -5.05 -22.06 6.36
CA ALA A 597 -6.34 -21.78 5.77
C ALA A 597 -7.38 -22.74 6.36
N ASN A 598 -8.22 -22.25 7.27
CA ASN A 598 -9.26 -23.09 7.88
C ASN A 598 -10.62 -22.68 7.35
N ASN A 599 -11.26 -23.59 6.61
CA ASN A 599 -12.63 -23.47 6.11
C ASN A 599 -12.88 -22.13 5.38
N VAL A 600 -11.97 -21.76 4.48
CA VAL A 600 -11.97 -20.43 3.84
C VAL A 600 -11.70 -20.50 2.34
N LEU A 601 -10.84 -21.41 1.87
CA LEU A 601 -10.43 -21.41 0.47
C LEU A 601 -11.57 -21.78 -0.46
N HIS A 602 -12.55 -22.56 0.03
CA HIS A 602 -13.75 -22.86 -0.74
C HIS A 602 -14.60 -21.62 -1.06
N ASP A 603 -14.44 -20.52 -0.34
CA ASP A 603 -15.14 -19.25 -0.62
C ASP A 603 -14.43 -18.38 -1.68
N ALA A 604 -13.21 -18.74 -2.08
CA ALA A 604 -12.49 -18.04 -3.15
C ALA A 604 -13.31 -18.06 -4.44
N ARG A 605 -13.33 -16.95 -5.18
CA ARG A 605 -13.98 -16.87 -6.50
C ARG A 605 -13.29 -17.76 -7.51
N ASN A 606 -11.96 -17.77 -7.52
CA ASN A 606 -11.18 -18.58 -8.42
C ASN A 606 -9.97 -19.17 -7.69
N LEU A 607 -10.04 -20.47 -7.43
CA LEU A 607 -9.02 -21.15 -6.65
C LEU A 607 -7.64 -21.13 -7.32
N ASP A 608 -7.54 -21.16 -8.65
CA ASP A 608 -6.24 -21.07 -9.34
C ASP A 608 -5.58 -19.70 -9.10
N VAL A 609 -6.37 -18.62 -9.17
CA VAL A 609 -5.88 -17.27 -8.90
C VAL A 609 -5.46 -17.12 -7.45
N SER A 610 -6.31 -17.52 -6.49
CA SER A 610 -5.99 -17.41 -5.07
C SER A 610 -4.80 -18.28 -4.67
N LEU A 611 -4.70 -19.52 -5.16
CA LEU A 611 -3.55 -20.39 -4.88
C LEU A 611 -2.25 -19.85 -5.51
N LYS A 612 -2.30 -19.25 -6.72
CA LYS A 612 -1.15 -18.54 -7.29
C LYS A 612 -0.68 -17.41 -6.37
N TYR A 613 -1.61 -16.62 -5.84
CA TYR A 613 -1.30 -15.55 -4.89
C TYR A 613 -0.70 -16.05 -3.58
N LEU A 614 -1.30 -17.06 -2.96
CA LEU A 614 -0.81 -17.64 -1.71
C LEU A 614 0.57 -18.29 -1.89
N ARG A 615 0.80 -18.97 -3.02
CA ARG A 615 2.14 -19.51 -3.32
C ARG A 615 3.19 -18.41 -3.43
N ASN A 616 2.84 -17.25 -3.99
CA ASN A 616 3.76 -16.12 -4.07
C ASN A 616 4.07 -15.48 -2.71
N LEU A 617 3.26 -15.75 -1.68
CA LEU A 617 3.53 -15.34 -0.30
C LEU A 617 4.43 -16.34 0.46
N LEU A 618 4.45 -17.60 0.03
CA LEU A 618 5.24 -18.66 0.66
C LEU A 618 6.73 -18.56 0.30
N ALA A 619 7.57 -18.62 1.33
CA ALA A 619 9.01 -18.83 1.20
C ALA A 619 9.30 -20.14 0.43
N PRO A 620 10.49 -20.29 -0.19
CA PRO A 620 10.87 -21.53 -0.85
C PRO A 620 10.79 -22.73 0.11
N GLY A 621 10.05 -23.77 -0.28
CA GLY A 621 9.77 -24.92 0.58
C GLY A 621 8.77 -24.68 1.71
N GLY A 622 8.14 -23.50 1.77
CA GLY A 622 7.06 -23.16 2.71
C GLY A 622 5.84 -24.05 2.54
N LEU A 623 4.94 -24.06 3.53
CA LEU A 623 3.82 -25.00 3.58
C LEU A 623 2.47 -24.27 3.60
N ILE A 624 1.49 -24.79 2.88
CA ILE A 624 0.08 -24.45 3.10
C ILE A 624 -0.58 -25.58 3.89
N LEU A 625 -1.15 -25.24 5.06
CA LEU A 625 -1.92 -26.11 5.93
C LEU A 625 -3.39 -25.71 5.80
N MET A 626 -4.21 -26.62 5.28
CA MET A 626 -5.62 -26.38 5.02
C MET A 626 -6.47 -27.31 5.86
N GLU A 627 -7.46 -26.79 6.56
CA GLU A 627 -8.53 -27.59 7.14
C GLU A 627 -9.80 -27.28 6.35
N GLU A 628 -10.29 -28.23 5.56
CA GLU A 628 -11.39 -27.95 4.64
C GLU A 628 -12.44 -29.04 4.67
N GLY A 629 -13.69 -28.62 4.48
CA GLY A 629 -14.77 -29.52 4.15
C GLY A 629 -14.52 -30.14 2.77
N THR A 630 -14.55 -31.45 2.70
CA THR A 630 -14.31 -32.22 1.45
C THR A 630 -15.56 -32.88 0.90
N ARG A 631 -16.69 -32.69 1.61
CA ARG A 631 -18.01 -33.16 1.21
C ARG A 631 -19.04 -32.06 1.43
N ASN A 632 -19.80 -31.77 0.39
CA ASN A 632 -20.91 -30.82 0.45
C ASN A 632 -21.99 -31.32 1.42
N SER A 633 -22.39 -30.47 2.35
CA SER A 633 -23.44 -30.75 3.32
C SER A 633 -24.71 -29.94 3.00
N ARG A 634 -25.88 -30.58 3.13
CA ARG A 634 -27.17 -29.89 3.00
C ARG A 634 -27.39 -28.90 4.13
N LEU A 635 -26.81 -29.13 5.30
CA LEU A 635 -26.82 -28.17 6.40
C LEU A 635 -26.17 -26.86 5.97
N GLN A 636 -24.99 -26.91 5.35
CA GLN A 636 -24.31 -25.72 4.86
C GLN A 636 -25.15 -24.98 3.82
N MET A 637 -25.76 -25.70 2.87
CA MET A 637 -26.63 -25.09 1.85
C MET A 637 -27.81 -24.31 2.43
N ILE A 638 -28.31 -24.68 3.60
CA ILE A 638 -29.41 -23.97 4.25
C ILE A 638 -28.93 -22.94 5.28
N SER A 639 -27.63 -22.87 5.59
CA SER A 639 -27.08 -22.02 6.63
C SER A 639 -25.99 -21.08 6.10
N VAL A 640 -24.71 -21.44 6.21
CA VAL A 640 -23.57 -20.64 5.73
C VAL A 640 -23.60 -20.41 4.22
N GLY A 641 -24.30 -21.24 3.46
CA GLY A 641 -24.55 -21.01 2.03
C GLY A 641 -25.36 -19.76 1.72
N LEU A 642 -26.06 -19.20 2.72
CA LEU A 642 -26.76 -17.92 2.64
C LEU A 642 -25.86 -16.72 2.94
N ILE A 643 -24.62 -16.94 3.38
CA ILE A 643 -23.60 -15.90 3.56
C ILE A 643 -22.93 -15.62 2.22
N GLU A 644 -22.50 -14.38 2.01
CA GLU A 644 -21.78 -13.95 0.82
C GLU A 644 -20.40 -14.63 0.75
N GLY A 645 -20.19 -15.51 -0.23
CA GLY A 645 -18.93 -16.24 -0.46
C GLY A 645 -19.16 -17.64 -1.05
N PHE A 646 -20.00 -18.44 -0.38
CA PHE A 646 -20.21 -19.87 -0.66
C PHE A 646 -20.65 -20.23 -2.09
N SER A 647 -21.26 -19.30 -2.82
CA SER A 647 -21.71 -19.50 -4.21
C SER A 647 -20.99 -18.60 -5.24
N HIS A 648 -19.93 -17.89 -4.85
CA HIS A 648 -19.23 -16.92 -5.71
C HIS A 648 -18.18 -17.55 -6.62
N TYR A 649 -17.99 -18.86 -6.58
CA TYR A 649 -17.00 -19.54 -7.43
C TYR A 649 -17.29 -19.37 -8.93
N GLU A 650 -16.24 -19.10 -9.70
CA GLU A 650 -16.22 -18.81 -11.14
C GLU A 650 -15.26 -19.75 -11.91
N ASP A 651 -14.81 -20.82 -11.26
CA ASP A 651 -13.86 -21.80 -11.80
C ASP A 651 -14.52 -23.16 -12.13
N GLU A 652 -13.74 -24.25 -12.18
CA GLU A 652 -14.23 -25.58 -12.55
C GLU A 652 -15.38 -26.10 -11.66
N ARG A 653 -15.54 -25.55 -10.45
CA ARG A 653 -16.68 -25.83 -9.55
C ARG A 653 -18.02 -25.44 -10.15
N MET A 654 -18.05 -24.51 -11.11
CA MET A 654 -19.25 -24.14 -11.87
C MET A 654 -19.87 -25.31 -12.63
N GLN A 655 -19.05 -26.26 -13.09
CA GLN A 655 -19.56 -27.40 -13.88
C GLN A 655 -20.43 -28.34 -13.04
N VAL A 656 -20.05 -28.53 -11.77
CA VAL A 656 -20.78 -29.38 -10.82
C VAL A 656 -21.75 -28.59 -9.94
N ASN A 657 -21.61 -27.25 -9.90
CA ASN A 657 -22.34 -26.32 -9.04
C ASN A 657 -22.23 -26.71 -7.55
N LEU A 658 -21.03 -27.02 -7.08
CA LEU A 658 -20.74 -27.37 -5.69
C LEU A 658 -19.43 -26.69 -5.24
N PRO A 659 -19.41 -26.01 -4.08
CA PRO A 659 -18.23 -25.24 -3.64
C PRO A 659 -17.09 -26.09 -3.08
N LEU A 660 -17.40 -27.21 -2.40
CA LEU A 660 -16.40 -28.05 -1.74
C LEU A 660 -15.81 -29.08 -2.70
N LEU A 661 -14.49 -29.30 -2.58
CA LEU A 661 -13.70 -30.22 -3.40
C LEU A 661 -13.33 -31.48 -2.62
N SER A 662 -13.26 -32.64 -3.30
CA SER A 662 -12.67 -33.83 -2.69
C SER A 662 -11.16 -33.66 -2.46
N THR A 663 -10.57 -34.51 -1.64
CA THR A 663 -9.12 -34.56 -1.41
C THR A 663 -8.33 -34.72 -2.72
N GLU A 664 -8.83 -35.53 -3.66
CA GLU A 664 -8.18 -35.73 -4.97
C GLU A 664 -8.27 -34.48 -5.85
N ALA A 665 -9.39 -33.75 -5.77
CA ALA A 665 -9.55 -32.49 -6.48
C ALA A 665 -8.64 -31.40 -5.89
N TRP A 666 -8.54 -31.32 -4.55
CA TRP A 666 -7.57 -30.45 -3.87
C TRP A 666 -6.12 -30.76 -4.26
N GLN A 667 -5.74 -32.03 -4.28
CA GLN A 667 -4.40 -32.43 -4.72
C GLN A 667 -4.13 -31.97 -6.17
N ARG A 668 -5.09 -32.17 -7.08
CA ARG A 668 -4.95 -31.79 -8.49
C ARG A 668 -4.79 -30.28 -8.67
N ILE A 669 -5.60 -29.47 -7.97
CA ILE A 669 -5.56 -28.01 -8.09
C ILE A 669 -4.29 -27.43 -7.45
N LEU A 670 -3.83 -27.98 -6.34
CA LEU A 670 -2.55 -27.59 -5.73
C LEU A 670 -1.38 -27.91 -6.67
N CYS A 671 -1.33 -29.13 -7.22
CA CYS A 671 -0.26 -29.53 -8.13
C CYS A 671 -0.23 -28.67 -9.41
N ARG A 672 -1.38 -28.34 -10.01
CA ARG A 672 -1.40 -27.48 -11.21
C ARG A 672 -0.98 -26.03 -10.92
N ASN A 673 -1.15 -25.57 -9.69
CA ASN A 673 -0.66 -24.27 -9.22
C ASN A 673 0.79 -24.33 -8.71
N GLY A 674 1.49 -25.43 -8.95
CA GLY A 674 2.91 -25.56 -8.69
C GLY A 674 3.26 -25.81 -7.23
N PHE A 675 2.33 -26.34 -6.43
CA PHE A 675 2.69 -26.96 -5.16
C PHE A 675 3.24 -28.38 -5.40
N GLU A 676 4.27 -28.74 -4.65
CA GLU A 676 4.89 -30.05 -4.58
C GLU A 676 4.47 -30.74 -3.29
N ASN A 677 4.55 -32.07 -3.22
CA ASN A 677 4.27 -32.89 -2.04
C ASN A 677 2.88 -32.63 -1.39
N PHE A 678 2.02 -33.64 -1.34
CA PHE A 678 0.68 -33.51 -0.78
C PHE A 678 0.41 -34.59 0.26
N ALA A 679 -0.19 -34.22 1.38
CA ALA A 679 -0.69 -35.13 2.40
C ALA A 679 -2.08 -34.68 2.88
N ALA A 680 -2.96 -35.65 3.15
CA ALA A 680 -4.28 -35.41 3.72
C ALA A 680 -4.49 -36.35 4.90
N PHE A 681 -5.06 -35.82 5.98
CA PHE A 681 -5.29 -36.53 7.23
C PHE A 681 -6.77 -36.40 7.64
N PRO A 682 -7.41 -37.48 8.13
CA PRO A 682 -6.89 -38.85 8.17
C PRO A 682 -6.58 -39.44 6.78
N GLU A 683 -5.65 -40.39 6.71
CA GLU A 683 -5.46 -41.18 5.48
C GLU A 683 -6.64 -42.16 5.34
N ALA A 684 -7.19 -42.29 4.12
CA ALA A 684 -8.44 -42.98 3.78
C ALA A 684 -8.88 -44.10 4.75
N GLY A 685 -10.12 -44.02 5.26
CA GLY A 685 -10.71 -44.97 6.21
C GLY A 685 -12.08 -44.57 6.76
N ALA A 686 -12.62 -45.34 7.71
CA ALA A 686 -13.99 -45.12 8.23
C ALA A 686 -14.21 -43.72 8.83
N SER A 687 -13.20 -43.09 9.44
CA SER A 687 -13.29 -41.72 9.93
C SER A 687 -13.38 -40.68 8.80
N THR A 688 -12.68 -40.87 7.68
CA THR A 688 -12.74 -39.97 6.51
C THR A 688 -14.11 -39.95 5.84
N GLU A 689 -14.77 -41.10 5.72
CA GLU A 689 -16.11 -41.21 5.13
C GLU A 689 -17.21 -40.58 6.01
N ILE A 690 -16.99 -40.59 7.33
CA ILE A 690 -17.98 -40.16 8.32
C ILE A 690 -17.90 -38.65 8.58
N PHE A 691 -16.70 -38.06 8.64
CA PHE A 691 -16.54 -36.65 8.98
C PHE A 691 -16.63 -35.71 7.79
N GLY A 692 -16.18 -36.13 6.60
CA GLY A 692 -16.21 -35.28 5.41
C GLY A 692 -15.32 -34.03 5.50
N HIS A 693 -14.37 -33.99 6.44
CA HIS A 693 -13.38 -32.93 6.63
C HIS A 693 -11.97 -33.56 6.60
N HIS A 694 -10.98 -32.77 6.16
CA HIS A 694 -9.58 -33.20 6.14
C HIS A 694 -8.66 -32.06 6.51
N VAL A 695 -7.57 -32.40 7.22
CA VAL A 695 -6.39 -31.55 7.33
C VAL A 695 -5.45 -31.92 6.19
N MET A 696 -5.18 -30.97 5.29
CA MET A 696 -4.35 -31.13 4.11
C MET A 696 -3.10 -30.27 4.21
N VAL A 697 -1.98 -30.78 3.74
CA VAL A 697 -0.71 -30.04 3.68
C VAL A 697 -0.16 -30.14 2.27
N ALA A 698 0.31 -29.02 1.74
CA ALA A 698 1.08 -28.96 0.51
C ALA A 698 2.29 -28.05 0.63
N GLN A 699 3.33 -28.32 -0.16
CA GLN A 699 4.60 -27.62 -0.10
C GLN A 699 4.81 -26.72 -1.33
N SER A 700 5.30 -25.50 -1.11
CA SER A 700 5.76 -24.59 -2.16
C SER A 700 7.09 -25.12 -2.75
N PRO A 701 7.42 -24.85 -4.03
CA PRO A 701 8.66 -25.30 -4.64
C PRO A 701 9.89 -24.98 -3.80
N ALA A 702 10.87 -25.88 -3.82
CA ALA A 702 12.14 -25.68 -3.10
C ALA A 702 12.97 -24.50 -3.64
N GLN A 703 12.69 -24.05 -4.86
CA GLN A 703 13.30 -22.90 -5.50
C GLN A 703 12.21 -21.94 -5.98
N VAL A 704 12.34 -20.66 -5.62
CA VAL A 704 11.45 -19.59 -6.09
C VAL A 704 12.28 -18.42 -6.64
N GLU A 705 11.69 -17.67 -7.56
CA GLU A 705 12.28 -16.44 -8.08
C GLU A 705 11.71 -15.24 -7.34
N GLN A 706 12.57 -14.50 -6.64
CA GLN A 706 12.18 -13.29 -5.92
C GLN A 706 12.59 -12.06 -6.72
N PHE A 707 11.66 -11.11 -6.89
CA PHE A 707 11.96 -9.84 -7.54
C PHE A 707 12.98 -9.03 -6.73
N GLN A 708 13.91 -8.37 -7.42
CA GLN A 708 15.02 -7.61 -6.85
C GLN A 708 14.93 -6.16 -7.34
N PRO A 709 14.07 -5.32 -6.70
CA PRO A 709 13.84 -3.94 -7.13
C PRO A 709 15.11 -3.08 -7.15
N GLU A 710 16.07 -3.39 -6.29
CA GLU A 710 17.40 -2.76 -6.24
C GLU A 710 18.15 -2.86 -7.56
N ARG A 711 18.00 -3.95 -8.33
CA ARG A 711 18.68 -4.07 -9.63
C ARG A 711 18.17 -3.06 -10.66
N LEU A 712 16.87 -2.75 -10.64
CA LEU A 712 16.29 -1.69 -11.46
C LEU A 712 16.67 -0.30 -10.95
N ARG A 713 16.72 -0.13 -9.62
CA ARG A 713 17.14 1.12 -8.98
C ARG A 713 18.58 1.47 -9.35
N ASP A 714 19.51 0.52 -9.24
CA ASP A 714 20.92 0.69 -9.57
C ASP A 714 21.11 1.01 -11.06
N TYR A 715 20.36 0.31 -11.93
CA TYR A 715 20.37 0.57 -13.36
C TYR A 715 19.88 1.97 -13.73
N LEU A 716 18.85 2.48 -13.05
CA LEU A 716 18.35 3.84 -13.24
C LEU A 716 19.27 4.89 -12.65
N ALA A 717 19.81 4.68 -11.44
CA ALA A 717 20.73 5.60 -10.78
C ALA A 717 22.03 5.81 -11.57
N ALA A 718 22.44 4.83 -12.38
CA ALA A 718 23.58 4.96 -13.28
C ALA A 718 23.32 5.90 -14.48
N GLN A 719 22.07 6.22 -14.80
CA GLN A 719 21.67 6.94 -16.03
C GLN A 719 20.86 8.21 -15.77
N LEU A 720 20.16 8.28 -14.64
CA LEU A 720 19.28 9.36 -14.26
C LEU A 720 19.72 9.97 -12.91
N PRO A 721 19.47 11.26 -12.68
CA PRO A 721 19.67 11.86 -11.36
C PRO A 721 18.86 11.14 -10.27
N ASN A 722 19.38 11.07 -9.05
CA ASN A 722 18.75 10.36 -7.93
C ASN A 722 17.29 10.77 -7.67
N TYR A 723 16.93 12.04 -7.88
CA TYR A 723 15.55 12.51 -7.68
C TYR A 723 14.54 11.97 -8.72
N MET A 724 15.01 11.38 -9.83
CA MET A 724 14.17 10.72 -10.85
C MET A 724 14.07 9.21 -10.65
N VAL A 725 14.80 8.62 -9.70
CA VAL A 725 14.83 7.17 -9.49
C VAL A 725 13.65 6.76 -8.58
N PRO A 726 12.71 5.90 -9.02
CA PRO A 726 11.64 5.41 -8.16
C PRO A 726 12.16 4.63 -6.96
N ALA A 727 11.56 4.87 -5.80
CA ALA A 727 11.92 4.17 -4.56
C ALA A 727 11.40 2.74 -4.54
N ASN A 728 10.20 2.53 -5.10
CA ASN A 728 9.45 1.27 -5.06
C ASN A 728 9.01 0.85 -6.47
N TYR A 729 8.89 -0.46 -6.66
CA TYR A 729 8.47 -1.07 -7.91
C TYR A 729 7.40 -2.13 -7.67
N MET A 730 6.51 -2.33 -8.65
CA MET A 730 5.51 -3.38 -8.64
C MET A 730 5.50 -4.11 -9.97
N LEU A 731 5.46 -5.43 -9.91
CA LEU A 731 5.34 -6.27 -11.10
C LEU A 731 3.88 -6.39 -11.51
N LEU A 732 3.62 -6.21 -12.80
CA LEU A 732 2.32 -6.43 -13.43
C LEU A 732 2.43 -7.50 -14.50
N ASP A 733 1.40 -8.34 -14.63
CA ASP A 733 1.30 -9.27 -15.75
C ASP A 733 1.14 -8.50 -17.08
N THR A 734 0.36 -7.42 -17.07
CA THR A 734 0.16 -6.49 -18.20
C THR A 734 -0.16 -5.07 -17.73
N LEU A 735 0.11 -4.06 -18.56
CA LEU A 735 -0.31 -2.69 -18.27
C LEU A 735 -1.83 -2.52 -18.51
N PRO A 736 -2.57 -1.86 -17.60
CA PRO A 736 -3.97 -1.55 -17.84
C PRO A 736 -4.11 -0.56 -18.98
N LEU A 737 -4.99 -0.84 -19.94
CA LEU A 737 -5.23 0.00 -21.12
C LEU A 737 -6.64 0.62 -21.07
N THR A 738 -6.79 1.80 -21.67
CA THR A 738 -8.07 2.43 -21.98
C THR A 738 -8.72 1.75 -23.18
N ALA A 739 -10.01 2.00 -23.42
CA ALA A 739 -10.72 1.52 -24.62
C ALA A 739 -10.06 1.93 -25.95
N ASN A 740 -9.24 3.00 -25.92
CA ASN A 740 -8.49 3.49 -27.07
C ASN A 740 -7.05 2.92 -27.16
N GLY A 741 -6.70 1.93 -26.34
CA GLY A 741 -5.39 1.26 -26.36
C GLY A 741 -4.24 2.05 -25.72
N LYS A 742 -4.50 3.20 -25.09
CA LYS A 742 -3.50 3.95 -24.30
C LYS A 742 -3.43 3.44 -22.86
N VAL A 743 -2.27 3.50 -22.21
CA VAL A 743 -2.10 3.16 -20.79
C VAL A 743 -3.10 3.94 -19.92
N ASN A 744 -3.87 3.22 -19.10
CA ASN A 744 -4.80 3.78 -18.15
C ASN A 744 -4.14 3.92 -16.76
N ARG A 745 -3.47 5.05 -16.53
CA ARG A 745 -2.76 5.32 -15.25
C ARG A 745 -3.69 5.35 -14.03
N GLN A 746 -4.97 5.66 -14.20
CA GLN A 746 -5.95 5.66 -13.10
C GLN A 746 -6.36 4.24 -12.67
N ALA A 747 -6.17 3.26 -13.53
CA ALA A 747 -6.43 1.85 -13.24
C ALA A 747 -5.19 1.12 -12.71
N LEU A 748 -4.06 1.83 -12.52
CA LEU A 748 -2.89 1.25 -11.86
C LEU A 748 -3.23 0.96 -10.40
N PRO A 749 -2.75 -0.17 -9.84
CA PRO A 749 -2.95 -0.49 -8.43
C PRO A 749 -2.45 0.63 -7.52
N VAL A 750 -3.29 1.06 -6.58
CA VAL A 750 -2.96 2.07 -5.59
C VAL A 750 -2.28 1.38 -4.41
N PHE A 751 -1.08 1.81 -4.07
CA PHE A 751 -0.39 1.36 -2.88
C PHE A 751 -1.01 2.07 -1.67
N CYS A 752 -1.68 1.34 -0.77
CA CYS A 752 -1.86 1.81 0.59
C CYS A 752 -0.47 1.75 1.22
N ALA A 753 0.17 2.91 1.40
CA ALA A 753 1.45 3.00 2.10
C ALA A 753 1.27 2.55 3.56
N THR A 754 1.35 1.25 3.81
CA THR A 754 1.86 0.75 5.08
C THR A 754 3.37 1.00 5.08
N GLU A 755 3.85 1.48 6.22
CA GLU A 755 5.25 1.79 6.50
C GLU A 755 6.19 0.72 5.93
N PRO A 756 7.38 1.10 5.41
CA PRO A 756 8.35 0.15 4.90
C PRO A 756 8.76 -0.85 6.00
N GLN A 757 8.23 -2.07 5.96
CA GLN A 757 8.79 -3.20 6.70
C GLN A 757 10.07 -3.63 5.97
N SER A 758 11.21 -3.07 6.40
CA SER A 758 12.51 -3.57 5.95
C SER A 758 12.74 -4.98 6.50
N ASP A 759 13.21 -5.88 5.64
CA ASP A 759 13.47 -7.31 5.92
C ASP A 759 14.69 -7.54 6.84
N ARG A 760 15.02 -6.57 7.70
CA ARG A 760 16.10 -6.65 8.69
C ARG A 760 15.55 -7.15 10.02
N THR A 761 16.26 -8.10 10.64
CA THR A 761 15.97 -8.59 11.99
C THR A 761 15.63 -7.42 12.91
N PHE A 762 14.36 -7.30 13.30
CA PHE A 762 13.90 -6.20 14.13
C PHE A 762 14.51 -6.37 15.54
N VAL A 763 15.52 -5.56 15.84
CA VAL A 763 16.21 -5.52 17.12
C VAL A 763 15.76 -4.31 17.92
N LEU A 764 15.19 -4.54 19.10
CA LEU A 764 14.81 -3.51 20.06
C LEU A 764 16.06 -2.82 20.66
N PRO A 765 15.91 -1.57 21.16
CA PRO A 765 16.94 -0.90 21.93
C PRO A 765 17.52 -1.75 23.06
N ARG A 766 18.84 -1.87 23.10
CA ARG A 766 19.57 -2.76 24.03
C ARG A 766 19.99 -2.06 25.31
N ASN A 767 20.07 -0.74 25.28
CA ASN A 767 20.56 0.08 26.38
C ASN A 767 19.73 1.38 26.49
N PRO A 768 19.81 2.11 27.62
CA PRO A 768 19.03 3.33 27.82
C PRO A 768 19.25 4.42 26.77
N LEU A 769 20.46 4.52 26.23
CA LEU A 769 20.80 5.50 25.18
C LEU A 769 20.06 5.18 23.87
N GLU A 770 20.11 3.92 23.42
CA GLU A 770 19.37 3.45 22.26
C GLU A 770 17.86 3.60 22.46
N THR A 771 17.34 3.39 23.68
CA THR A 771 15.90 3.54 23.97
C THR A 771 15.46 4.98 23.79
N GLU A 772 16.28 5.91 24.27
CA GLU A 772 16.00 7.33 24.17
C GLU A 772 16.15 7.85 22.73
N LEU A 773 17.10 7.32 21.96
CA LEU A 773 17.27 7.63 20.54
C LEU A 773 16.13 7.03 19.70
N ALA A 774 15.77 5.77 19.91
CA ALA A 774 14.63 5.16 19.22
C ALA A 774 13.33 5.93 19.45
N ALA A 775 13.11 6.46 20.67
CA ALA A 775 11.98 7.33 20.97
C ALA A 775 11.98 8.65 20.15
N ILE A 776 13.17 9.20 19.88
CA ILE A 776 13.31 10.38 19.01
C ILE A 776 12.99 10.01 17.55
N TRP A 777 13.51 8.88 17.04
CA TRP A 777 13.19 8.40 15.69
C TRP A 777 11.69 8.18 15.50
N MET A 778 11.05 7.46 16.43
CA MET A 778 9.60 7.23 16.41
C MET A 778 8.82 8.55 16.44
N GLY A 779 9.24 9.50 17.28
CA GLY A 779 8.58 10.80 17.40
C GLY A 779 8.70 11.67 16.14
N VAL A 780 9.84 11.61 15.45
CA VAL A 780 10.09 12.40 14.23
C VAL A 780 9.44 11.79 13.01
N LEU A 781 9.52 10.47 12.85
CA LEU A 781 9.02 9.76 11.67
C LEU A 781 7.54 9.35 11.80
N GLY A 782 6.94 9.52 12.98
CA GLY A 782 5.56 9.09 13.26
C GLY A 782 5.39 7.57 13.34
N LEU A 783 6.49 6.82 13.48
CA LEU A 783 6.50 5.36 13.52
C LEU A 783 6.06 4.86 14.90
N LYS A 784 5.31 3.75 14.93
CA LYS A 784 4.95 3.10 16.21
C LYS A 784 6.13 2.38 16.86
N GLN A 785 7.05 1.87 16.05
CA GLN A 785 8.22 1.11 16.47
C GLN A 785 9.36 1.28 15.46
N ILE A 786 10.61 1.17 15.92
CA ILE A 786 11.80 1.20 15.07
C ILE A 786 12.87 0.24 15.59
N SER A 787 13.53 -0.48 14.69
CA SER A 787 14.70 -1.29 15.02
C SER A 787 15.94 -0.41 15.16
N ILE A 788 16.88 -0.82 16.04
CA ILE A 788 18.14 -0.09 16.16
C ILE A 788 19.00 -0.08 14.88
N TYR A 789 18.75 -0.99 13.93
CA TYR A 789 19.47 -1.12 12.66
C TYR A 789 18.67 -0.64 11.45
N ASP A 790 17.48 -0.09 11.69
CA ASP A 790 16.72 0.57 10.63
C ASP A 790 17.46 1.84 10.24
N ASN A 791 17.81 1.93 8.95
CA ASN A 791 18.39 3.15 8.42
C ASN A 791 17.27 4.18 8.31
N PHE A 792 17.51 5.37 8.86
CA PHE A 792 16.58 6.48 8.91
C PHE A 792 15.93 6.80 7.55
N PHE A 793 16.70 6.73 6.46
CA PHE A 793 16.21 7.02 5.11
C PHE A 793 15.38 5.88 4.52
N ASP A 794 15.73 4.63 4.87
CA ASP A 794 14.98 3.44 4.43
C ASP A 794 13.58 3.40 5.07
N VAL A 795 13.44 3.89 6.32
CA VAL A 795 12.16 3.94 7.05
C VAL A 795 11.32 5.20 6.80
N GLY A 796 11.64 5.96 5.75
CA GLY A 796 10.84 7.09 5.31
C GLY A 796 11.27 8.45 5.84
N GLY A 797 12.43 8.53 6.51
CA GLY A 797 13.09 9.79 6.80
C GLY A 797 13.67 10.43 5.53
N ASP A 798 13.66 11.75 5.50
CA ASP A 798 14.30 12.56 4.45
C ASP A 798 15.23 13.60 5.10
N SER A 799 15.82 14.48 4.30
CA SER A 799 16.71 15.51 4.83
C SER A 799 16.01 16.47 5.81
N LEU A 800 14.69 16.67 5.70
CA LEU A 800 13.91 17.51 6.62
C LEU A 800 13.78 16.82 7.98
N PHE A 801 13.33 15.56 7.98
CA PHE A 801 13.23 14.78 9.21
C PHE A 801 14.61 14.55 9.84
N ALA A 802 15.68 14.37 9.05
CA ALA A 802 17.03 14.19 9.56
C ALA A 802 17.47 15.39 10.41
N VAL A 803 17.18 16.60 9.94
CA VAL A 803 17.46 17.85 10.68
C VAL A 803 16.63 17.91 11.97
N GLN A 804 15.33 17.57 11.93
CA GLN A 804 14.48 17.53 13.12
C GLN A 804 15.01 16.51 14.15
N LEU A 805 15.44 15.34 13.67
CA LEU A 805 15.98 14.27 14.49
C LEU A 805 17.29 14.65 15.16
N ILE A 806 18.26 15.15 14.40
CA ILE A 806 19.55 15.65 14.91
C ILE A 806 19.31 16.74 15.95
N SER A 807 18.36 17.65 15.70
CA SER A 807 18.01 18.70 16.65
C SER A 807 17.47 18.15 17.98
N GLN A 808 16.61 17.12 17.94
CA GLN A 808 16.11 16.47 19.17
C GLN A 808 17.21 15.72 19.93
N ILE A 809 18.14 15.08 19.21
CA ILE A 809 19.32 14.43 19.79
C ILE A 809 20.21 15.46 20.49
N GLN A 810 20.52 16.57 19.82
CA GLN A 810 21.33 17.66 20.38
C GLN A 810 20.68 18.25 21.63
N LYS A 811 19.37 18.48 21.61
CA LYS A 811 18.62 19.02 22.76
C LYS A 811 18.64 18.07 23.96
N LYS A 812 18.54 16.76 23.72
CA LYS A 812 18.43 15.76 24.78
C LYS A 812 19.78 15.35 25.36
N PHE A 813 20.80 15.21 24.51
CA PHE A 813 22.10 14.66 24.89
C PHE A 813 23.22 15.70 24.98
N HIS A 814 22.96 16.95 24.58
CA HIS A 814 23.94 18.04 24.56
C HIS A 814 25.20 17.71 23.76
N ILE A 815 25.04 16.96 22.67
CA ILE A 815 26.10 16.56 21.75
C ILE A 815 25.76 17.06 20.36
N ASP A 816 26.72 17.70 19.71
CA ASP A 816 26.63 18.09 18.31
C ASP A 816 26.91 16.87 17.43
N LEU A 817 25.88 16.43 16.70
CA LEU A 817 25.97 15.40 15.69
C LEU A 817 25.89 16.09 14.31
N PRO A 818 27.01 16.19 13.57
CA PRO A 818 27.00 16.76 12.23
C PRO A 818 26.06 15.97 11.31
N LEU A 819 25.30 16.66 10.46
CA LEU A 819 24.40 16.01 9.49
C LEU A 819 25.16 15.05 8.57
N ARG A 820 26.40 15.40 8.18
CA ARG A 820 27.27 14.51 7.40
C ARG A 820 27.49 13.16 8.07
N ASP A 821 27.89 13.16 9.34
CA ASP A 821 28.18 11.93 10.09
C ASP A 821 26.90 11.09 10.28
N PHE A 822 25.75 11.77 10.42
CA PHE A 822 24.45 11.11 10.44
C PHE A 822 24.08 10.48 9.10
N LEU A 823 24.37 11.14 7.97
CA LEU A 823 24.09 10.60 6.63
C LEU A 823 24.90 9.34 6.32
N GLU A 824 26.14 9.27 6.80
CA GLU A 824 27.01 8.11 6.62
C GLU A 824 26.62 6.93 7.53
N ALA A 825 26.02 7.20 8.68
CA ALA A 825 25.68 6.18 9.69
C ALA A 825 24.32 6.49 10.36
N ALA A 826 23.25 6.30 9.59
CA ALA A 826 21.90 6.81 9.91
C ALA A 826 21.00 5.83 10.70
N THR A 827 21.59 4.96 11.53
CA THR A 827 20.81 4.05 12.40
C THR A 827 20.88 4.48 13.86
N VAL A 828 19.92 4.03 14.68
CA VAL A 828 19.94 4.28 16.14
C VAL A 828 21.22 3.70 16.77
N ALA A 829 21.65 2.51 16.33
CA ALA A 829 22.87 1.86 16.83
C ALA A 829 24.14 2.65 16.49
N ASP A 830 24.22 3.18 15.26
CA ASP A 830 25.36 3.97 14.81
C ASP A 830 25.48 5.29 15.60
N VAL A 831 24.36 5.98 15.77
CA VAL A 831 24.31 7.24 16.52
C VAL A 831 24.56 7.03 18.01
N ALA A 832 24.07 5.94 18.60
CA ALA A 832 24.40 5.58 19.98
C ALA A 832 25.91 5.38 20.15
N LYS A 833 26.55 4.68 19.22
CA LYS A 833 28.01 4.46 19.22
C LYS A 833 28.79 5.77 19.07
N TYR A 834 28.33 6.69 18.23
CA TYR A 834 28.92 8.03 18.11
C TYR A 834 28.84 8.78 19.44
N ILE A 835 27.66 8.84 20.06
CA ILE A 835 27.43 9.52 21.34
C ILE A 835 28.31 8.94 22.45
N ASP A 836 28.43 7.61 22.55
CA ASP A 836 29.30 6.97 23.53
C ASP A 836 30.77 7.29 23.31
N THR A 837 31.22 7.36 22.06
CA THR A 837 32.60 7.73 21.70
C THR A 837 32.90 9.18 22.11
N VAL A 838 31.99 10.11 21.84
CA VAL A 838 32.12 11.51 22.24
C VAL A 838 32.11 11.66 23.77
N LYS A 839 31.18 10.99 24.47
CA LYS A 839 31.13 11.01 25.94
C LYS A 839 32.39 10.44 26.57
N TRP A 840 32.93 9.36 26.02
CA TRP A 840 34.18 8.77 26.50
C TRP A 840 35.37 9.71 26.29
N ALA A 841 35.49 10.35 25.12
CA ALA A 841 36.53 11.33 24.84
C ALA A 841 36.45 12.55 25.78
N MET A 842 35.24 13.05 26.05
CA MET A 842 35.02 14.14 27.00
C MET A 842 35.42 13.76 28.43
N ALA A 843 35.07 12.54 28.87
CA ALA A 843 35.44 12.01 30.19
C ALA A 843 36.95 11.79 30.33
N ALA A 844 37.62 11.28 29.29
CA ALA A 844 39.07 11.12 29.25
C ALA A 844 39.79 12.48 29.29
N ALA A 845 39.29 13.49 28.58
CA ALA A 845 39.80 14.86 28.62
C ALA A 845 39.60 15.54 29.99
N THR A 846 38.51 15.22 30.72
CA THR A 846 38.34 15.74 32.09
C THR A 846 39.26 15.04 33.09
N ALA A 847 39.56 13.76 32.88
CA ALA A 847 40.49 13.00 33.70
C ALA A 847 41.97 13.37 33.47
N SER A 848 42.36 13.72 32.24
CA SER A 848 43.71 14.22 31.94
C SER A 848 43.96 15.62 32.49
N VAL A 849 42.95 16.50 32.49
CA VAL A 849 43.02 17.83 33.12
C VAL A 849 43.13 17.74 34.65
N GLN A 850 42.59 16.69 35.28
CA GLN A 850 42.72 16.45 36.73
C GLN A 850 44.02 15.72 37.14
N SER A 851 44.69 15.02 36.22
CA SER A 851 45.90 14.22 36.51
C SER A 851 47.23 14.87 36.08
N GLY A 852 47.20 16.03 35.43
CA GLY A 852 48.39 16.86 35.24
C GLY A 852 49.51 16.22 34.42
N SER A 853 49.19 15.46 33.37
CA SER A 853 50.19 14.98 32.41
C SER A 853 49.82 15.44 30.99
N TYR A 854 50.67 16.29 30.41
CA TYR A 854 50.66 16.61 28.98
C TYR A 854 51.59 15.61 28.29
N GLU A 855 51.05 14.78 27.41
CA GLU A 855 51.81 14.20 26.30
C GLU A 855 51.06 14.51 25.00
N GLU A 856 51.78 15.13 24.07
CA GLU A 856 51.36 15.40 22.70
C GLU A 856 51.14 14.07 21.96
N VAL A 857 50.00 13.95 21.29
CA VAL A 857 49.83 12.95 20.22
C VAL A 857 49.52 13.73 18.94
N GLU A 858 50.47 13.70 18.01
CA GLU A 858 50.35 14.20 16.64
C GLU A 858 49.27 13.42 15.87
N PHE A 859 48.54 14.13 15.00
CA PHE A 859 47.45 13.64 14.15
C PHE A 859 47.91 12.70 13.02
#